data_AF-A0A2G4F2X8-F1
#
_entry.id   AF-A0A2G4F2X8-F1
#
_cell.length_a   1.000
_cell.length_b   1.000
_cell.length_c   1.000
_cell.angle_alpha   90.00
_cell.angle_beta   90.00
_cell.angle_gamma   90.00
#
_symmetry.space_group_name_H-M   'P 1'
#
loop_
_entity.id
_entity.type
_entity.pdbx_description
1 polymer ?
#
loop_
_entity_poly.entity_id
_entity_poly.type
_entity_poly.pdbx_seq_one_letter_code
_entity_poly.pdbx_strand_id
1 'polypeptide(L)'
;MKRIFLVGSPRSGTTILQSLLAAHPEIISFPESKFFHYLLYEEFATKLPSRLETFFRDEINRPEFLHDFDNSQKDENKAAWFVRILDGLAVEENKSIWLEKTPEHIYFIQDIQRLVPDAKFIHILRNGMDTIASLYEATRTFSNLWGGVWDLEHCIERWKDAVLISHKYVNESRHMFVKYEELIDNKNLVLAGICDFIGIEYDAAMLINYKKNAANLSLNLPWHQGITRDVQSTNIHKYHENFNRHQIQSILTQIQWVNSQIAYQFNVEVSQPILDIELPQIFDRTYCTIQLEGVELGIIELPVCDGIVAGVVLADAIASEFAWEIIKRFFQQNPENLPFEWTVFLQQIWNRPNWVSEYFYNPETADESFTINLDRDLIAVEVSAELPNIKVELSEIDVLVKVGGVAIGIITVAVENNLVSAQKVRSAITQNCGFELCVACVREALVGKSLSKEMSLRSRLTSAAQKMANAPKSLNAEGSGGIYPPHAVMFGRREGAIGTSVNRRATLPAAAMRELTEVAAIAGEPISQIPLEKNLPKQVFYAPEIIWRKSPYREISQSLKPQFFDNNNVTENLPILAYNRICTEIFEQHLQNLKDCGYYSVSWEDWQNAKLAKTPLPGKAVLLTFDGGYLDFFNHAFPLLKRFNFTATVFLVAESIGKTNSWEKADSEQVQLMGWREIRQLRDAGIEFGSMSATYQPLTGLSPTEIVREAAKSRAILELGLGKPVKCFAYPYGNVDKIVEHLVGAIGYTYGVSYESKFSNFEDSLLSLPRIQVTTENALLFTP
;
A
#
# COMPACT_ATOMS: atom_id res chain seq x y z
N MET A 1 -41.10 0.99 14.83
CA MET A 1 -40.23 -0.20 14.67
C MET A 1 -39.12 0.18 13.72
N LYS A 2 -37.85 -0.13 14.01
CA LYS A 2 -36.75 0.02 13.05
C LYS A 2 -36.47 -1.33 12.39
N ARG A 3 -36.25 -1.32 11.08
CA ARG A 3 -36.17 -2.52 10.24
C ARG A 3 -34.79 -2.58 9.60
N ILE A 4 -33.95 -3.48 10.06
CA ILE A 4 -32.55 -3.56 9.63
C ILE A 4 -32.32 -4.84 8.84
N PHE A 5 -31.70 -4.70 7.68
CA PHE A 5 -31.24 -5.81 6.86
C PHE A 5 -29.71 -5.89 6.88
N LEU A 6 -29.16 -7.05 7.21
CA LEU A 6 -27.72 -7.32 7.10
C LEU A 6 -27.45 -8.16 5.86
N VAL A 7 -26.76 -7.55 4.90
CA VAL A 7 -26.46 -8.10 3.57
C VAL A 7 -24.95 -8.16 3.32
N GLY A 8 -24.55 -8.94 2.33
CA GLY A 8 -23.14 -9.08 1.94
C GLY A 8 -22.93 -10.34 1.10
N SER A 9 -21.67 -10.63 0.77
CA SER A 9 -21.36 -11.93 0.19
C SER A 9 -21.54 -13.02 1.25
N PRO A 10 -22.14 -14.18 0.96
CA PRO A 10 -22.08 -15.29 1.91
C PRO A 10 -20.62 -15.57 2.29
N ARG A 11 -20.37 -15.90 3.57
CA ARG A 11 -19.03 -16.09 4.15
C ARG A 11 -18.18 -14.83 4.37
N SER A 12 -18.70 -13.62 4.13
CA SER A 12 -18.00 -12.35 4.46
C SER A 12 -18.04 -11.97 5.94
N GLY A 13 -18.65 -12.80 6.81
CA GLY A 13 -18.73 -12.55 8.26
C GLY A 13 -20.08 -12.02 8.75
N THR A 14 -21.12 -12.05 7.91
CA THR A 14 -22.50 -11.67 8.26
C THR A 14 -23.00 -12.32 9.55
N THR A 15 -22.68 -13.60 9.82
CA THR A 15 -23.12 -14.27 11.05
C THR A 15 -22.43 -13.74 12.31
N ILE A 16 -21.15 -13.36 12.23
CA ILE A 16 -20.44 -12.76 13.38
C ILE A 16 -21.05 -11.40 13.69
N LEU A 17 -21.27 -10.57 12.67
CA LEU A 17 -21.88 -9.25 12.86
C LEU A 17 -23.31 -9.37 13.39
N GLN A 18 -24.10 -10.29 12.85
CA GLN A 18 -25.45 -10.58 13.37
C GLN A 18 -25.42 -10.92 14.86
N SER A 19 -24.49 -11.79 15.28
CA SER A 19 -24.38 -12.25 16.67
C SER A 19 -24.03 -11.09 17.61
N LEU A 20 -23.15 -10.18 17.18
CA LEU A 20 -22.79 -8.96 17.92
C LEU A 20 -23.98 -8.01 18.05
N LEU A 21 -24.69 -7.75 16.95
CA LEU A 21 -25.85 -6.85 16.96
C LEU A 21 -27.02 -7.39 17.76
N ALA A 22 -27.31 -8.69 17.65
CA ALA A 22 -28.38 -9.34 18.40
C ALA A 22 -28.11 -9.43 19.92
N ALA A 23 -26.89 -9.14 20.37
CA ALA A 23 -26.58 -8.98 21.79
C ALA A 23 -26.96 -7.62 22.37
N HIS A 24 -27.36 -6.66 21.54
CA HIS A 24 -27.90 -5.39 21.99
C HIS A 24 -29.29 -5.56 22.63
N PRO A 25 -29.59 -4.88 23.76
CA PRO A 25 -30.88 -5.01 24.45
C PRO A 25 -32.10 -4.53 23.66
N GLU A 26 -31.93 -3.74 22.60
CA GLU A 26 -33.04 -3.27 21.74
C GLU A 26 -33.24 -4.07 20.44
N ILE A 27 -32.34 -5.00 20.11
CA ILE A 27 -32.35 -5.72 18.83
C ILE A 27 -32.79 -7.16 19.04
N ILE A 28 -33.81 -7.60 18.29
CA ILE A 28 -34.07 -9.03 18.03
C ILE A 28 -33.50 -9.39 16.65
N SER A 29 -33.05 -10.63 16.48
CA SER A 29 -32.64 -11.15 15.18
C SER A 29 -33.12 -12.58 15.01
N PHE A 30 -33.10 -13.05 13.77
CA PHE A 30 -33.67 -14.33 13.38
C PHE A 30 -32.69 -15.16 12.52
N PRO A 31 -32.90 -16.47 12.41
CA PRO A 31 -32.31 -17.28 11.35
C PRO A 31 -32.51 -16.66 9.94
N GLU A 32 -31.74 -17.13 8.94
CA GLU A 32 -31.80 -16.59 7.57
C GLU A 32 -33.16 -16.84 6.93
N SER A 33 -34.10 -15.89 6.99
CA SER A 33 -35.46 -16.10 6.48
C SER A 33 -35.48 -16.49 5.01
N LYS A 34 -34.53 -15.97 4.21
CA LYS A 34 -34.51 -16.04 2.75
C LYS A 34 -35.81 -15.53 2.11
N PHE A 35 -36.66 -14.83 2.85
CA PHE A 35 -38.03 -14.51 2.44
C PHE A 35 -38.07 -13.77 1.11
N PHE A 36 -37.31 -12.67 0.98
CA PHE A 36 -37.30 -11.87 -0.25
C PHE A 36 -36.60 -12.59 -1.39
N HIS A 37 -35.62 -13.45 -1.10
CA HIS A 37 -35.00 -14.30 -2.11
C HIS A 37 -36.00 -15.28 -2.72
N TYR A 38 -36.80 -15.97 -1.91
CA TYR A 38 -37.84 -16.87 -2.41
C TYR A 38 -39.06 -16.13 -2.96
N LEU A 39 -39.37 -14.92 -2.47
CA LEU A 39 -40.50 -14.14 -2.96
C LEU A 39 -40.23 -13.56 -4.36
N LEU A 40 -39.05 -12.98 -4.56
CA LEU A 40 -38.76 -12.12 -5.71
C LEU A 40 -37.93 -12.81 -6.81
N TYR A 41 -37.31 -13.96 -6.51
CA TYR A 41 -36.57 -14.72 -7.50
C TYR A 41 -37.50 -15.76 -8.15
N GLU A 42 -37.86 -15.56 -9.42
CA GLU A 42 -38.87 -16.37 -10.12
C GLU A 42 -38.60 -17.88 -10.06
N GLU A 43 -37.33 -18.29 -10.16
CA GLU A 43 -36.93 -19.69 -10.09
C GLU A 43 -37.27 -20.35 -8.73
N PHE A 44 -37.35 -19.55 -7.67
CA PHE A 44 -37.62 -20.01 -6.31
C PHE A 44 -39.00 -19.61 -5.77
N ALA A 45 -39.78 -18.79 -6.49
CA ALA A 45 -41.13 -18.36 -6.11
C ALA A 45 -42.04 -19.52 -5.68
N THR A 46 -41.97 -20.64 -6.38
CA THR A 46 -42.77 -21.84 -6.07
C THR A 46 -42.35 -22.56 -4.77
N LYS A 47 -41.12 -22.33 -4.30
CA LYS A 47 -40.55 -22.91 -3.07
C LYS A 47 -40.76 -22.02 -1.84
N LEU A 48 -41.32 -20.82 -1.99
CA LEU A 48 -41.58 -19.90 -0.87
C LEU A 48 -42.41 -20.55 0.25
N PRO A 49 -43.51 -21.29 -0.02
CA PRO A 49 -44.30 -21.90 1.05
C PRO A 49 -43.51 -22.88 1.92
N SER A 50 -42.69 -23.75 1.32
CA SER A 50 -41.89 -24.73 2.09
C SER A 50 -40.78 -24.06 2.89
N ARG A 51 -40.16 -22.99 2.35
CA ARG A 51 -39.20 -22.18 3.10
C ARG A 51 -39.86 -21.52 4.31
N LEU A 52 -41.05 -20.94 4.14
CA LEU A 52 -41.82 -20.32 5.22
C LEU A 52 -42.20 -21.34 6.29
N GLU A 53 -42.67 -22.53 5.88
CA GLU A 53 -42.96 -23.63 6.80
C GLU A 53 -41.74 -23.97 7.67
N THR A 54 -40.57 -24.14 7.05
CA THR A 54 -39.33 -24.44 7.76
C THR A 54 -38.97 -23.29 8.73
N PHE A 55 -39.01 -22.04 8.26
CA PHE A 55 -38.67 -20.87 9.07
C PHE A 55 -39.56 -20.77 10.32
N PHE A 56 -40.88 -20.76 10.12
CA PHE A 56 -41.83 -20.55 11.19
C PHE A 56 -41.98 -21.77 12.10
N ARG A 57 -42.02 -23.00 11.56
CA ARG A 57 -42.21 -24.21 12.37
C ARG A 57 -40.94 -24.66 13.07
N ASP A 58 -39.83 -24.74 12.32
CA ASP A 58 -38.64 -25.46 12.79
C ASP A 58 -37.56 -24.52 13.35
N GLU A 59 -37.48 -23.28 12.83
CA GLU A 59 -36.38 -22.37 13.18
C GLU A 59 -36.74 -21.37 14.29
N ILE A 60 -37.94 -20.78 14.23
CA ILE A 60 -38.40 -19.84 15.28
C ILE A 60 -39.51 -20.41 16.17
N ASN A 61 -40.01 -21.61 15.88
CA ASN A 61 -41.03 -22.33 16.67
C ASN A 61 -42.32 -21.52 16.90
N ARG A 62 -42.83 -20.91 15.83
CA ARG A 62 -44.08 -20.11 15.76
C ARG A 62 -44.94 -20.50 14.55
N PRO A 63 -45.40 -21.77 14.45
CA PRO A 63 -46.16 -22.24 13.29
C PRO A 63 -47.52 -21.56 13.12
N GLU A 64 -48.06 -20.93 14.17
CA GLU A 64 -49.36 -20.26 14.14
C GLU A 64 -49.41 -19.10 13.15
N PHE A 65 -48.27 -18.47 12.84
CA PHE A 65 -48.23 -17.36 11.87
C PHE A 65 -48.50 -17.81 10.44
N LEU A 66 -48.31 -19.09 10.12
CA LEU A 66 -48.53 -19.62 8.77
C LEU A 66 -50.02 -19.65 8.38
N HIS A 67 -50.94 -19.62 9.34
CA HIS A 67 -52.39 -19.68 9.06
C HIS A 67 -52.90 -18.49 8.24
N ASP A 68 -52.24 -17.33 8.37
CA ASP A 68 -52.64 -16.09 7.72
C ASP A 68 -51.89 -15.85 6.39
N PHE A 69 -51.02 -16.78 5.96
CA PHE A 69 -50.29 -16.64 4.71
C PHE A 69 -51.13 -17.07 3.51
N ASP A 70 -51.37 -16.13 2.59
CA ASP A 70 -52.05 -16.38 1.32
C ASP A 70 -51.08 -16.21 0.14
N ASN A 71 -50.68 -17.34 -0.45
CA ASN A 71 -49.72 -17.34 -1.56
C ASN A 71 -50.30 -16.77 -2.88
N SER A 72 -51.63 -16.58 -2.97
CA SER A 72 -52.28 -15.99 -4.15
C SER A 72 -52.22 -14.47 -4.17
N GLN A 73 -51.85 -13.83 -3.06
CA GLN A 73 -51.73 -12.39 -2.94
C GLN A 73 -50.58 -11.84 -3.79
N LYS A 74 -50.65 -10.52 -4.06
CA LYS A 74 -49.53 -9.77 -4.64
C LYS A 74 -48.34 -9.72 -3.69
N ASP A 75 -47.15 -9.54 -4.24
CA ASP A 75 -45.90 -9.52 -3.48
C ASP A 75 -45.86 -8.40 -2.44
N GLU A 76 -46.49 -7.25 -2.71
CA GLU A 76 -46.64 -6.16 -1.73
C GLU A 76 -47.37 -6.63 -0.46
N ASN A 77 -48.44 -7.41 -0.62
CA ASN A 77 -49.23 -7.92 0.51
C ASN A 77 -48.48 -9.02 1.26
N LYS A 78 -47.76 -9.89 0.54
CA LYS A 78 -46.91 -10.93 1.15
C LYS A 78 -45.77 -10.32 1.96
N ALA A 79 -45.10 -9.30 1.42
CA ALA A 79 -44.05 -8.58 2.12
C ALA A 79 -44.60 -7.82 3.33
N ALA A 80 -45.73 -7.13 3.20
CA ALA A 80 -46.39 -6.45 4.31
C ALA A 80 -46.81 -7.41 5.44
N TRP A 81 -47.29 -8.61 5.09
CA TRP A 81 -47.58 -9.69 6.04
C TRP A 81 -46.32 -10.12 6.79
N PHE A 82 -45.23 -10.39 6.08
CA PHE A 82 -43.98 -10.85 6.68
C PHE A 82 -43.39 -9.80 7.63
N VAL A 83 -43.33 -8.53 7.18
CA VAL A 83 -42.85 -7.41 7.99
C VAL A 83 -43.70 -7.21 9.24
N ARG A 84 -45.04 -7.30 9.13
CA ARG A 84 -45.93 -7.20 10.30
C ARG A 84 -45.65 -8.29 11.33
N ILE A 85 -45.31 -9.50 10.91
CA ILE A 85 -44.97 -10.58 11.84
C ILE A 85 -43.66 -10.27 12.55
N LEU A 86 -42.61 -9.85 11.82
CA LEU A 86 -41.33 -9.50 12.44
C LEU A 86 -41.47 -8.29 13.39
N ASP A 87 -42.26 -7.29 13.02
CA ASP A 87 -42.60 -6.17 13.89
C ASP A 87 -43.31 -6.67 15.17
N GLY A 88 -44.26 -7.60 15.05
CA GLY A 88 -44.98 -8.20 16.17
C GLY A 88 -44.04 -8.98 17.11
N LEU A 89 -43.17 -9.83 16.55
CA LEU A 89 -42.17 -10.60 17.29
C LEU A 89 -41.21 -9.69 18.07
N ALA A 90 -40.78 -8.57 17.48
CA ALA A 90 -39.96 -7.60 18.18
C ALA A 90 -40.71 -6.96 19.36
N VAL A 91 -41.99 -6.59 19.17
CA VAL A 91 -42.82 -6.03 20.25
C VAL A 91 -43.04 -7.03 21.39
N GLU A 92 -43.29 -8.30 21.08
CA GLU A 92 -43.46 -9.36 22.08
C GLU A 92 -42.23 -9.51 23.00
N GLU A 93 -41.02 -9.37 22.43
CA GLU A 93 -39.75 -9.42 23.17
C GLU A 93 -39.33 -8.05 23.77
N ASN A 94 -40.22 -7.06 23.76
CA ASN A 94 -39.97 -5.67 24.19
C ASN A 94 -38.76 -5.03 23.47
N LYS A 95 -38.59 -5.33 22.19
CA LYS A 95 -37.54 -4.78 21.32
C LYS A 95 -38.13 -3.74 20.36
N SER A 96 -37.34 -2.72 20.06
CA SER A 96 -37.73 -1.62 19.16
C SER A 96 -37.21 -1.82 17.73
N ILE A 97 -36.42 -2.89 17.51
CA ILE A 97 -35.68 -3.18 16.28
C ILE A 97 -35.67 -4.68 16.00
N TRP A 98 -35.89 -5.05 14.75
CA TRP A 98 -35.48 -6.37 14.26
C TRP A 98 -34.37 -6.27 13.21
N LEU A 99 -33.50 -7.28 13.24
CA LEU A 99 -32.41 -7.49 12.29
C LEU A 99 -32.68 -8.79 11.51
N GLU A 100 -33.01 -8.64 10.23
CA GLU A 100 -33.09 -9.75 9.29
C GLU A 100 -31.74 -9.87 8.58
N LYS A 101 -31.12 -11.04 8.68
CA LYS A 101 -29.85 -11.35 8.03
C LYS A 101 -30.11 -12.46 7.05
N THR A 102 -30.04 -12.14 5.77
CA THR A 102 -29.88 -13.08 4.67
C THR A 102 -28.90 -12.44 3.69
N PRO A 103 -27.67 -12.96 3.51
CA PRO A 103 -26.68 -12.34 2.62
C PRO A 103 -27.22 -12.09 1.20
N GLU A 104 -28.00 -13.06 0.68
CA GLU A 104 -28.62 -13.04 -0.64
C GLU A 104 -29.68 -11.93 -0.83
N HIS A 105 -30.17 -11.28 0.23
CA HIS A 105 -31.04 -10.11 0.09
C HIS A 105 -30.35 -8.94 -0.60
N ILE A 106 -29.02 -8.98 -0.73
CA ILE A 106 -28.25 -8.02 -1.52
C ILE A 106 -28.74 -7.85 -2.96
N TYR A 107 -29.23 -8.92 -3.60
CA TYR A 107 -29.72 -8.88 -4.99
C TYR A 107 -31.08 -8.21 -5.14
N PHE A 108 -31.80 -8.01 -4.03
CA PHE A 108 -33.17 -7.51 -4.00
C PHE A 108 -33.30 -6.20 -3.23
N ILE A 109 -32.20 -5.48 -2.98
CA ILE A 109 -32.22 -4.26 -2.17
C ILE A 109 -33.24 -3.25 -2.69
N GLN A 110 -33.31 -3.01 -4.01
CA GLN A 110 -34.25 -2.04 -4.59
C GLN A 110 -35.71 -2.46 -4.35
N ASP A 111 -36.02 -3.74 -4.52
CA ASP A 111 -37.35 -4.27 -4.25
C ASP A 111 -37.69 -4.24 -2.76
N ILE A 112 -36.74 -4.59 -1.89
CA ILE A 112 -36.94 -4.51 -0.44
C ILE A 112 -37.15 -3.07 -0.01
N GLN A 113 -36.41 -2.08 -0.55
CA GLN A 113 -36.66 -0.65 -0.29
C GLN A 113 -38.05 -0.21 -0.79
N ARG A 114 -38.54 -0.76 -1.91
CA ARG A 114 -39.89 -0.48 -2.41
C ARG A 114 -40.98 -1.08 -1.51
N LEU A 115 -40.77 -2.32 -1.05
CA LEU A 115 -41.73 -3.08 -0.24
C LEU A 115 -41.68 -2.70 1.25
N VAL A 116 -40.52 -2.22 1.73
CA VAL A 116 -40.22 -1.83 3.11
C VAL A 116 -39.51 -0.46 3.11
N PRO A 117 -40.26 0.65 2.93
CA PRO A 117 -39.68 1.97 2.64
C PRO A 117 -38.75 2.58 3.69
N ASP A 118 -38.86 2.14 4.94
CA ASP A 118 -38.03 2.60 6.07
C ASP A 118 -36.90 1.62 6.44
N ALA A 119 -36.67 0.59 5.62
CA ALA A 119 -35.57 -0.35 5.80
C ALA A 119 -34.22 0.35 5.72
N LYS A 120 -33.33 0.01 6.66
CA LYS A 120 -31.90 0.33 6.60
C LYS A 120 -31.09 -0.92 6.31
N PHE A 121 -30.00 -0.77 5.58
CA PHE A 121 -29.13 -1.87 5.18
C PHE A 121 -27.74 -1.69 5.76
N ILE A 122 -27.19 -2.77 6.30
CA ILE A 122 -25.79 -2.87 6.70
C ILE A 122 -25.15 -3.87 5.75
N HIS A 123 -24.16 -3.41 4.98
CA HIS A 123 -23.35 -4.20 4.07
C HIS A 123 -22.07 -4.60 4.78
N ILE A 124 -21.79 -5.90 4.89
CA ILE A 124 -20.49 -6.36 5.36
C ILE A 124 -19.62 -6.87 4.21
N LEU A 125 -18.47 -6.23 4.06
CA LEU A 125 -17.46 -6.51 3.06
C LEU A 125 -16.26 -7.17 3.73
N ARG A 126 -15.61 -8.10 3.03
CA ARG A 126 -14.44 -8.83 3.51
C ARG A 126 -13.48 -9.02 2.36
N ASN A 127 -12.20 -9.20 2.67
CA ASN A 127 -11.16 -9.59 1.73
C ASN A 127 -11.66 -10.66 0.73
N GLY A 128 -11.42 -10.41 -0.57
CA GLY A 128 -11.88 -11.27 -1.65
C GLY A 128 -11.25 -12.66 -1.65
N MET A 129 -9.95 -12.77 -1.39
CA MET A 129 -9.23 -14.05 -1.35
C MET A 129 -9.84 -14.96 -0.27
N ASP A 130 -10.03 -14.42 0.92
CA ASP A 130 -10.60 -15.14 2.07
C ASP A 130 -12.07 -15.52 1.85
N THR A 131 -12.85 -14.61 1.27
CA THR A 131 -14.28 -14.86 1.02
C THR A 131 -14.46 -15.95 -0.04
N ILE A 132 -13.72 -15.87 -1.14
CA ILE A 132 -13.76 -16.84 -2.24
C ILE A 132 -13.26 -18.22 -1.74
N ALA A 133 -12.17 -18.27 -1.00
CA ALA A 133 -11.69 -19.53 -0.40
C ALA A 133 -12.72 -20.14 0.56
N SER A 134 -13.34 -19.31 1.40
CA SER A 134 -14.35 -19.83 2.33
C SER A 134 -15.62 -20.30 1.63
N LEU A 135 -16.04 -19.67 0.53
CA LEU A 135 -17.14 -20.13 -0.32
C LEU A 135 -16.79 -21.46 -0.99
N TYR A 136 -15.59 -21.55 -1.57
CA TYR A 136 -15.10 -22.73 -2.27
C TYR A 136 -15.03 -23.96 -1.36
N GLU A 137 -14.55 -23.79 -0.12
CA GLU A 137 -14.52 -24.81 0.92
C GLU A 137 -15.95 -25.19 1.36
N ALA A 138 -16.78 -24.20 1.73
CA ALA A 138 -18.10 -24.46 2.30
C ALA A 138 -19.03 -25.22 1.35
N THR A 139 -19.03 -24.88 0.06
CA THR A 139 -19.87 -25.52 -0.97
C THR A 139 -19.45 -26.97 -1.24
N ARG A 140 -18.18 -27.32 -0.97
CA ARG A 140 -17.68 -28.70 -1.07
C ARG A 140 -17.99 -29.51 0.17
N THR A 141 -17.75 -28.93 1.35
CA THR A 141 -18.01 -29.62 2.61
C THR A 141 -19.50 -29.85 2.85
N PHE A 142 -20.36 -28.93 2.37
CA PHE A 142 -21.80 -28.94 2.65
C PHE A 142 -22.66 -28.83 1.38
N SER A 143 -22.26 -29.50 0.30
CA SER A 143 -22.90 -29.38 -1.02
C SER A 143 -24.43 -29.46 -1.02
N ASN A 144 -25.03 -30.35 -0.22
CA ASN A 144 -26.49 -30.47 -0.10
C ASN A 144 -27.17 -29.17 0.36
N LEU A 145 -26.52 -28.39 1.23
CA LEU A 145 -27.05 -27.14 1.77
C LEU A 145 -26.81 -25.94 0.82
N TRP A 146 -25.88 -26.07 -0.12
CA TRP A 146 -25.53 -25.06 -1.11
C TRP A 146 -26.13 -25.33 -2.50
N GLY A 147 -26.97 -26.36 -2.61
CA GLY A 147 -27.59 -26.76 -3.89
C GLY A 147 -26.59 -27.40 -4.87
N GLY A 148 -25.44 -27.85 -4.39
CA GLY A 148 -24.37 -28.45 -5.20
C GLY A 148 -22.99 -27.95 -4.80
N VAL A 149 -21.97 -28.51 -5.47
CA VAL A 149 -20.58 -28.03 -5.38
C VAL A 149 -20.39 -26.91 -6.40
N TRP A 150 -19.84 -25.78 -5.97
CA TRP A 150 -19.52 -24.67 -6.86
C TRP A 150 -18.08 -24.78 -7.35
N ASP A 151 -17.82 -24.43 -8.62
CA ASP A 151 -16.46 -24.26 -9.10
C ASP A 151 -15.86 -22.92 -8.63
N LEU A 152 -14.58 -22.70 -8.96
CA LEU A 152 -13.88 -21.49 -8.55
C LEU A 152 -14.50 -20.24 -9.20
N GLU A 153 -14.86 -20.32 -10.48
CA GLU A 153 -15.42 -19.19 -11.24
C GLU A 153 -16.75 -18.74 -10.61
N HIS A 154 -17.63 -19.67 -10.27
CA HIS A 154 -18.88 -19.37 -9.60
C HIS A 154 -18.65 -18.70 -8.23
N CYS A 155 -17.64 -19.13 -7.46
CA CYS A 155 -17.30 -18.48 -6.19
C CYS A 155 -16.77 -17.05 -6.38
N ILE A 156 -15.96 -16.82 -7.43
CA ILE A 156 -15.47 -15.50 -7.81
C ILE A 156 -16.64 -14.58 -8.18
N GLU A 157 -17.51 -15.02 -9.09
CA GLU A 157 -18.67 -14.24 -9.55
C GLU A 157 -19.60 -13.91 -8.39
N ARG A 158 -19.82 -14.85 -7.47
CA ARG A 158 -20.63 -14.63 -6.27
C ARG A 158 -20.07 -13.54 -5.36
N TRP A 159 -18.76 -13.50 -5.16
CA TRP A 159 -18.10 -12.44 -4.39
C TRP A 159 -18.15 -11.10 -5.14
N LYS A 160 -17.79 -11.13 -6.43
CA LYS A 160 -17.76 -9.97 -7.33
C LYS A 160 -19.10 -9.24 -7.35
N ASP A 161 -20.19 -9.97 -7.59
CA ASP A 161 -21.54 -9.41 -7.62
C ASP A 161 -21.90 -8.71 -6.30
N ALA A 162 -21.60 -9.36 -5.17
CA ALA A 162 -21.92 -8.81 -3.87
C ALA A 162 -21.17 -7.49 -3.59
N VAL A 163 -19.90 -7.39 -3.98
CA VAL A 163 -19.12 -6.15 -3.82
C VAL A 163 -19.64 -5.06 -4.76
N LEU A 164 -19.84 -5.36 -6.05
CA LEU A 164 -20.32 -4.39 -7.03
C LEU A 164 -21.74 -3.90 -6.74
N ILE A 165 -22.64 -4.78 -6.30
CA ILE A 165 -24.00 -4.38 -5.91
C ILE A 165 -23.95 -3.50 -4.66
N SER A 166 -23.16 -3.88 -3.65
CA SER A 166 -22.98 -3.06 -2.45
C SER A 166 -22.50 -1.65 -2.79
N HIS A 167 -21.54 -1.53 -3.71
CA HIS A 167 -20.98 -0.23 -4.07
C HIS A 167 -22.05 0.75 -4.61
N LYS A 168 -23.07 0.27 -5.33
CA LYS A 168 -24.15 1.13 -5.87
C LYS A 168 -24.85 1.98 -4.80
N TYR A 169 -24.80 1.57 -3.54
CA TYR A 169 -25.48 2.22 -2.42
C TYR A 169 -24.55 3.06 -1.53
N VAL A 170 -23.28 3.26 -1.89
CA VAL A 170 -22.28 3.98 -1.05
C VAL A 170 -22.73 5.39 -0.65
N ASN A 171 -23.47 6.07 -1.52
CA ASN A 171 -23.94 7.44 -1.28
C ASN A 171 -25.37 7.50 -0.72
N GLU A 172 -25.98 6.37 -0.36
CA GLU A 172 -27.34 6.32 0.18
C GLU A 172 -27.35 6.35 1.71
N SER A 173 -28.05 7.34 2.30
CA SER A 173 -28.11 7.54 3.76
C SER A 173 -28.76 6.39 4.57
N ARG A 174 -29.50 5.49 3.91
CA ARG A 174 -30.09 4.29 4.54
C ARG A 174 -29.19 3.06 4.45
N HIS A 175 -27.96 3.22 3.97
CA HIS A 175 -26.98 2.16 3.80
C HIS A 175 -25.72 2.48 4.62
N MET A 176 -25.23 1.47 5.33
CA MET A 176 -23.96 1.51 6.05
C MET A 176 -23.08 0.38 5.57
N PHE A 177 -21.77 0.60 5.57
CA PHE A 177 -20.77 -0.37 5.16
C PHE A 177 -19.85 -0.69 6.32
N VAL A 178 -19.53 -1.97 6.47
CA VAL A 178 -18.67 -2.51 7.52
C VAL A 178 -17.63 -3.39 6.86
N LYS A 179 -16.34 -3.05 7.01
CA LYS A 179 -15.25 -3.96 6.64
C LYS A 179 -15.06 -4.98 7.75
N TYR A 180 -14.97 -6.26 7.38
CA TYR A 180 -14.81 -7.36 8.31
C TYR A 180 -13.50 -7.22 9.11
N GLU A 181 -12.43 -6.84 8.44
CA GLU A 181 -11.09 -6.67 9.01
C GLU A 181 -11.10 -5.57 10.09
N GLU A 182 -11.74 -4.43 9.81
CA GLU A 182 -11.94 -3.35 10.78
C GLU A 182 -12.83 -3.76 11.95
N LEU A 183 -13.90 -4.53 11.68
CA LEU A 183 -14.74 -5.10 12.72
C LEU A 183 -13.92 -5.99 13.64
N ILE A 184 -12.98 -6.78 13.12
CA ILE A 184 -12.13 -7.65 13.97
C ILE A 184 -11.16 -6.81 14.80
N ASP A 185 -10.52 -5.81 14.21
CA ASP A 185 -9.51 -5.00 14.89
C ASP A 185 -10.11 -4.03 15.92
N ASN A 186 -11.21 -3.37 15.57
CA ASN A 186 -11.76 -2.23 16.30
C ASN A 186 -13.26 -2.41 16.61
N LYS A 187 -13.64 -3.60 17.12
CA LYS A 187 -15.04 -3.96 17.43
C LYS A 187 -15.83 -2.85 18.12
N ASN A 188 -15.26 -2.21 19.14
CA ASN A 188 -15.93 -1.14 19.88
C ASN A 188 -16.35 0.02 18.98
N LEU A 189 -15.40 0.55 18.19
CA LEU A 189 -15.62 1.71 17.34
C LEU A 189 -16.62 1.39 16.22
N VAL A 190 -16.46 0.22 15.58
CA VAL A 190 -17.35 -0.21 14.50
C VAL A 190 -18.77 -0.43 15.02
N LEU A 191 -18.95 -1.11 16.16
CA LEU A 191 -20.28 -1.34 16.74
C LEU A 191 -20.93 -0.05 17.21
N ALA A 192 -20.17 0.90 17.78
CA ALA A 192 -20.68 2.22 18.12
C ALA A 192 -21.19 2.96 16.88
N GLY A 193 -20.41 2.97 15.79
CA GLY A 193 -20.85 3.58 14.52
C GLY A 193 -22.10 2.92 13.93
N ILE A 194 -22.26 1.60 14.09
CA ILE A 194 -23.49 0.90 13.68
C ILE A 194 -24.67 1.32 14.56
N CYS A 195 -24.48 1.44 15.87
CA CYS A 195 -25.53 1.91 16.78
C CYS A 195 -25.99 3.33 16.42
N ASP A 196 -25.04 4.24 16.14
CA ASP A 196 -25.32 5.60 15.69
C ASP A 196 -26.10 5.61 14.37
N PHE A 197 -25.69 4.79 13.39
CA PHE A 197 -26.40 4.64 12.12
C PHE A 197 -27.83 4.13 12.31
N ILE A 198 -28.04 3.16 13.19
CA ILE A 198 -29.36 2.64 13.56
C ILE A 198 -30.15 3.69 14.35
N GLY A 199 -29.47 4.55 15.11
CA GLY A 199 -30.00 5.59 15.99
C GLY A 199 -30.33 5.08 17.40
N ILE A 200 -29.47 4.23 17.96
CA ILE A 200 -29.52 3.71 19.34
C ILE A 200 -28.18 3.97 20.04
N GLU A 201 -28.16 3.95 21.37
CA GLU A 201 -26.90 4.05 22.11
C GLU A 201 -26.09 2.75 22.02
N TYR A 202 -24.76 2.85 22.07
CA TYR A 202 -23.89 1.67 22.14
C TYR A 202 -24.03 0.96 23.49
N ASP A 203 -24.11 -0.38 23.47
CA ASP A 203 -24.12 -1.21 24.67
C ASP A 203 -22.94 -2.21 24.68
N ALA A 204 -22.14 -2.18 25.75
CA ALA A 204 -20.99 -3.08 25.92
C ALA A 204 -21.36 -4.58 25.98
N ALA A 205 -22.61 -4.92 26.29
CA ALA A 205 -23.15 -6.28 26.26
C ALA A 205 -23.00 -6.93 24.88
N MET A 206 -22.94 -6.13 23.81
CA MET A 206 -22.70 -6.60 22.44
C MET A 206 -21.39 -7.39 22.32
N LEU A 207 -20.38 -7.10 23.14
CA LEU A 207 -19.09 -7.83 23.14
C LEU A 207 -19.03 -8.96 24.15
N ILE A 208 -19.87 -8.94 25.17
CA ILE A 208 -19.86 -9.91 26.27
C ILE A 208 -20.76 -11.10 25.92
N ASN A 209 -21.94 -10.83 25.37
CA ASN A 209 -23.02 -11.81 25.27
C ASN A 209 -23.18 -12.41 23.86
N TYR A 210 -22.47 -11.92 22.84
CA TYR A 210 -22.66 -12.35 21.46
C TYR A 210 -22.45 -13.85 21.23
N LYS A 211 -21.52 -14.48 21.96
CA LYS A 211 -21.28 -15.94 21.85
C LYS A 211 -22.49 -16.76 22.31
N LYS A 212 -23.23 -16.29 23.32
CA LYS A 212 -24.44 -16.92 23.82
C LYS A 212 -25.59 -16.79 22.80
N ASN A 213 -25.70 -15.62 22.17
CA ASN A 213 -26.75 -15.37 21.18
C ASN A 213 -26.48 -16.06 19.84
N ALA A 214 -25.21 -16.25 19.46
CA ALA A 214 -24.85 -17.03 18.28
C ALA A 214 -25.47 -18.43 18.30
N ALA A 215 -25.54 -19.08 19.46
CA ALA A 215 -26.13 -20.42 19.61
C ALA A 215 -27.65 -20.45 19.33
N ASN A 216 -28.37 -19.36 19.60
CA ASN A 216 -29.82 -19.25 19.41
C ASN A 216 -30.20 -18.73 18.01
N LEU A 217 -29.30 -18.03 17.33
CA LEU A 217 -29.49 -17.45 15.99
C LEU A 217 -29.06 -18.40 14.87
N SER A 218 -28.33 -19.45 15.25
CA SER A 218 -27.86 -20.46 14.35
C SER A 218 -28.95 -21.50 14.16
N LEU A 219 -29.47 -21.60 12.94
CA LEU A 219 -29.78 -22.91 12.38
C LEU A 219 -28.63 -23.85 12.76
N ASN A 220 -28.88 -25.12 13.06
CA ASN A 220 -27.86 -26.16 13.27
C ASN A 220 -26.98 -26.42 12.02
N LEU A 221 -26.67 -25.39 11.24
CA LEU A 221 -25.75 -25.37 10.13
C LEU A 221 -24.33 -25.55 10.66
N PRO A 222 -23.57 -26.53 10.13
CA PRO A 222 -22.27 -26.90 10.68
C PRO A 222 -21.25 -25.76 10.77
N TRP A 223 -21.34 -24.76 9.88
CA TRP A 223 -20.39 -23.64 9.84
C TRP A 223 -20.70 -22.50 10.83
N HIS A 224 -21.82 -22.57 11.56
CA HIS A 224 -22.11 -21.64 12.65
C HIS A 224 -21.44 -22.06 13.98
N GLN A 225 -20.97 -23.31 14.08
CA GLN A 225 -20.27 -23.80 15.28
C GLN A 225 -18.92 -23.08 15.54
N GLY A 226 -18.33 -22.47 14.51
CA GLY A 226 -17.08 -21.72 14.61
C GLY A 226 -17.18 -20.37 15.35
N ILE A 227 -18.38 -19.86 15.61
CA ILE A 227 -18.61 -18.56 16.29
C ILE A 227 -18.24 -18.62 17.78
N THR A 228 -18.16 -19.83 18.34
CA THR A 228 -17.75 -20.07 19.74
C THR A 228 -16.23 -20.01 19.94
N ARG A 229 -15.44 -20.20 18.88
CA ARG A 229 -13.98 -20.07 18.92
C ARG A 229 -13.66 -18.58 19.01
N ASP A 230 -12.68 -18.20 19.84
CA ASP A 230 -12.21 -16.82 19.87
C ASP A 230 -11.90 -16.38 18.43
N VAL A 231 -12.39 -15.20 18.06
CA VAL A 231 -12.29 -14.61 16.70
C VAL A 231 -10.84 -14.18 16.41
N GLN A 232 -9.87 -14.94 16.90
CA GLN A 232 -8.46 -14.81 16.57
C GLN A 232 -8.16 -15.68 15.35
N SER A 233 -7.92 -14.99 14.23
CA SER A 233 -6.92 -15.27 13.19
C SER A 233 -6.81 -16.64 12.50
N THR A 234 -7.54 -17.69 12.87
CA THR A 234 -7.29 -19.05 12.31
C THR A 234 -7.75 -19.26 10.86
N ASN A 235 -8.29 -18.25 10.18
CA ASN A 235 -8.75 -18.37 8.78
C ASN A 235 -7.92 -17.57 7.78
N ILE A 236 -6.99 -16.75 8.26
CA ILE A 236 -6.01 -16.05 7.42
C ILE A 236 -5.13 -17.16 6.82
N HIS A 237 -4.94 -17.18 5.50
CA HIS A 237 -4.21 -18.21 4.71
C HIS A 237 -5.00 -19.43 4.21
N LYS A 238 -6.31 -19.56 4.47
CA LYS A 238 -7.09 -20.71 3.96
C LYS A 238 -7.03 -20.90 2.44
N TYR A 239 -6.85 -19.82 1.69
CA TYR A 239 -6.73 -19.90 0.24
C TYR A 239 -5.46 -20.67 -0.22
N HIS A 240 -4.39 -20.72 0.59
CA HIS A 240 -3.19 -21.52 0.28
C HIS A 240 -3.47 -23.03 0.35
N GLU A 241 -4.37 -23.47 1.23
CA GLU A 241 -4.76 -24.89 1.32
C GLU A 241 -5.62 -25.29 0.12
N ASN A 242 -6.46 -24.36 -0.35
CA ASN A 242 -7.49 -24.64 -1.36
C ASN A 242 -7.01 -24.43 -2.81
N PHE A 243 -6.09 -23.51 -3.05
CA PHE A 243 -5.75 -23.05 -4.40
C PHE A 243 -4.26 -23.19 -4.73
N ASN A 244 -3.98 -23.57 -5.98
CA ASN A 244 -2.62 -23.52 -6.52
C ASN A 244 -2.23 -22.11 -6.99
N ARG A 245 -0.96 -21.90 -7.35
CA ARG A 245 -0.42 -20.60 -7.77
C ARG A 245 -1.18 -19.96 -8.95
N HIS A 246 -1.57 -20.76 -9.95
CA HIS A 246 -2.31 -20.25 -11.12
C HIS A 246 -3.73 -19.80 -10.74
N GLN A 247 -4.40 -20.56 -9.86
CA GLN A 247 -5.72 -20.18 -9.34
C GLN A 247 -5.65 -18.91 -8.50
N ILE A 248 -4.65 -18.79 -7.62
CA ILE A 248 -4.42 -17.57 -6.83
C ILE A 248 -4.22 -16.36 -7.76
N GLN A 249 -3.40 -16.51 -8.82
CA GLN A 249 -3.21 -15.44 -9.80
C GLN A 249 -4.52 -15.05 -10.49
N SER A 250 -5.32 -16.04 -10.89
CA SER A 250 -6.63 -15.81 -11.51
C SER A 250 -7.56 -15.03 -10.59
N ILE A 251 -7.62 -15.40 -9.30
CA ILE A 251 -8.43 -14.69 -8.31
C ILE A 251 -7.92 -13.25 -8.13
N LEU A 252 -6.61 -13.05 -8.01
CA LEU A 252 -6.03 -11.71 -7.82
C LEU A 252 -6.31 -10.79 -9.00
N THR A 253 -6.27 -11.29 -10.23
CA THR A 253 -6.69 -10.54 -11.42
C THR A 253 -8.14 -10.07 -11.30
N GLN A 254 -9.04 -10.93 -10.83
CA GLN A 254 -10.45 -10.57 -10.64
C GLN A 254 -10.63 -9.58 -9.49
N ILE A 255 -9.88 -9.72 -8.40
CA ILE A 255 -9.89 -8.76 -7.29
C ILE A 255 -9.41 -7.38 -7.75
N GLN A 256 -8.30 -7.32 -8.49
CA GLN A 256 -7.78 -6.07 -9.06
C GLN A 256 -8.80 -5.43 -10.02
N TRP A 257 -9.47 -6.24 -10.85
CA TRP A 257 -10.53 -5.75 -11.71
C TRP A 257 -11.67 -5.14 -10.88
N VAL A 258 -12.19 -5.83 -9.85
CA VAL A 258 -13.23 -5.28 -8.97
C VAL A 258 -12.76 -4.00 -8.29
N ASN A 259 -11.54 -3.99 -7.76
CA ASN A 259 -10.93 -2.83 -7.13
C ASN A 259 -10.90 -1.61 -8.08
N SER A 260 -10.63 -1.81 -9.37
CA SER A 260 -10.68 -0.72 -10.36
C SER A 260 -12.10 -0.21 -10.63
N GLN A 261 -13.12 -1.07 -10.51
CA GLN A 261 -14.53 -0.68 -10.66
C GLN A 261 -15.07 0.08 -9.46
N ILE A 262 -14.50 -0.16 -8.27
CA ILE A 262 -14.96 0.43 -7.00
C ILE A 262 -14.05 1.52 -6.44
N ALA A 263 -12.97 1.85 -7.16
CA ALA A 263 -12.09 2.95 -6.79
C ALA A 263 -12.86 4.28 -6.85
N TYR A 264 -12.64 5.16 -5.87
CA TYR A 264 -13.23 6.49 -5.93
C TYR A 264 -12.50 7.32 -6.99
N GLN A 265 -13.24 7.91 -7.92
CA GLN A 265 -12.68 8.65 -9.05
C GLN A 265 -12.95 10.14 -8.91
N PHE A 266 -11.93 10.97 -9.14
CA PHE A 266 -12.07 12.42 -9.16
C PHE A 266 -10.99 13.07 -10.03
N ASN A 267 -11.21 14.33 -10.38
CA ASN A 267 -10.29 15.11 -11.21
C ASN A 267 -9.54 16.12 -10.34
N VAL A 268 -8.28 16.37 -10.68
CA VAL A 268 -7.43 17.36 -10.03
C VAL A 268 -6.85 18.29 -11.07
N GLU A 269 -7.12 19.58 -10.94
CA GLU A 269 -6.47 20.61 -11.75
C GLU A 269 -5.19 21.08 -11.03
N VAL A 270 -4.03 20.83 -11.63
CA VAL A 270 -2.70 21.14 -11.07
C VAL A 270 -2.57 22.62 -10.75
N SER A 271 -3.21 23.50 -11.53
CA SER A 271 -3.15 24.95 -11.36
C SER A 271 -4.08 25.53 -10.28
N GLN A 272 -4.87 24.69 -9.60
CA GLN A 272 -5.77 25.06 -8.50
C GLN A 272 -5.29 24.48 -7.15
N PRO A 273 -5.65 25.08 -6.00
CA PRO A 273 -5.23 24.58 -4.69
C PRO A 273 -5.53 23.09 -4.49
N ILE A 274 -4.51 22.32 -4.07
CA ILE A 274 -4.66 20.90 -3.74
C ILE A 274 -5.10 20.78 -2.27
N LEU A 275 -6.30 20.23 -2.05
CA LEU A 275 -6.92 20.09 -0.73
C LEU A 275 -6.94 18.63 -0.29
N ASP A 276 -7.12 18.39 1.01
CA ASP A 276 -7.43 17.07 1.53
C ASP A 276 -8.78 16.59 0.99
N ILE A 277 -8.86 15.29 0.69
CA ILE A 277 -10.07 14.66 0.14
C ILE A 277 -10.56 13.65 1.15
N GLU A 278 -11.68 13.99 1.77
CA GLU A 278 -12.40 13.10 2.69
C GLU A 278 -13.34 12.18 1.90
N LEU A 279 -13.29 10.89 2.23
CA LEU A 279 -13.99 9.82 1.54
C LEU A 279 -14.69 8.92 2.56
N PRO A 280 -15.84 8.32 2.19
CA PRO A 280 -16.43 7.25 2.98
C PRO A 280 -15.40 6.15 3.25
N GLN A 281 -15.34 5.65 4.49
CA GLN A 281 -14.33 4.66 4.94
C GLN A 281 -14.32 3.34 4.17
N ILE A 282 -15.34 3.08 3.35
CA ILE A 282 -15.39 1.93 2.45
C ILE A 282 -14.29 1.96 1.37
N PHE A 283 -13.86 3.13 0.91
CA PHE A 283 -12.86 3.23 -0.14
C PHE A 283 -11.47 2.94 0.43
N ASP A 284 -10.73 2.06 -0.25
CA ASP A 284 -9.32 1.75 0.04
C ASP A 284 -8.36 2.39 -0.98
N ARG A 285 -8.90 2.84 -2.11
CA ARG A 285 -8.12 3.36 -3.23
C ARG A 285 -8.89 4.41 -4.03
N THR A 286 -8.14 5.30 -4.66
CA THR A 286 -8.67 6.33 -5.56
C THR A 286 -7.95 6.37 -6.89
N TYR A 287 -8.67 6.76 -7.95
CA TYR A 287 -8.10 7.17 -9.24
C TYR A 287 -8.29 8.67 -9.45
N CYS A 288 -7.16 9.37 -9.54
CA CYS A 288 -7.11 10.81 -9.65
C CYS A 288 -6.71 11.16 -11.09
N THR A 289 -7.65 11.63 -11.91
CA THR A 289 -7.32 12.15 -13.24
C THR A 289 -6.69 13.53 -13.09
N ILE A 290 -5.41 13.64 -13.46
CA ILE A 290 -4.63 14.87 -13.32
C ILE A 290 -4.77 15.69 -14.60
N GLN A 291 -5.16 16.94 -14.44
CA GLN A 291 -5.34 17.90 -15.52
C GLN A 291 -4.47 19.13 -15.28
N LEU A 292 -3.95 19.69 -16.37
CA LEU A 292 -3.25 20.96 -16.37
C LEU A 292 -3.85 21.89 -17.41
N GLU A 293 -4.47 22.97 -16.94
CA GLU A 293 -5.20 23.94 -17.77
C GLU A 293 -6.26 23.26 -18.66
N GLY A 294 -6.95 22.25 -18.11
CA GLY A 294 -7.96 21.45 -18.80
C GLY A 294 -7.44 20.35 -19.73
N VAL A 295 -6.12 20.15 -19.83
CA VAL A 295 -5.51 19.04 -20.58
C VAL A 295 -5.14 17.91 -19.63
N GLU A 296 -5.58 16.68 -19.93
CA GLU A 296 -5.23 15.50 -19.14
C GLU A 296 -3.74 15.16 -19.27
N LEU A 297 -3.07 15.01 -18.12
CA LEU A 297 -1.68 14.55 -18.04
C LEU A 297 -1.59 13.04 -17.82
N GLY A 298 -2.51 12.47 -17.03
CA GLY A 298 -2.54 11.05 -16.69
C GLY A 298 -3.40 10.76 -15.46
N ILE A 299 -3.28 9.54 -14.93
CA ILE A 299 -4.05 9.07 -13.78
C ILE A 299 -3.10 8.63 -12.67
N ILE A 300 -3.31 9.14 -11.47
CA ILE A 300 -2.60 8.71 -10.25
C ILE A 300 -3.50 7.80 -9.42
N GLU A 301 -2.96 6.67 -8.99
CA GLU A 301 -3.59 5.77 -8.01
C GLU A 301 -2.95 5.98 -6.62
N LEU A 302 -3.78 6.20 -5.59
CA LEU A 302 -3.34 6.40 -4.21
C LEU A 302 -4.21 5.63 -3.21
N PRO A 303 -3.63 5.17 -2.08
CA PRO A 303 -4.40 4.56 -1.01
C PRO A 303 -5.27 5.57 -0.31
N VAL A 304 -6.42 5.12 0.16
CA VAL A 304 -7.25 5.83 1.12
C VAL A 304 -6.96 5.26 2.49
N CYS A 305 -6.36 6.07 3.37
CA CYS A 305 -6.09 5.67 4.75
C CYS A 305 -6.99 6.49 5.67
N ASP A 306 -7.72 5.80 6.55
CA ASP A 306 -8.62 6.42 7.53
C ASP A 306 -9.66 7.38 6.89
N GLY A 307 -10.08 7.09 5.65
CA GLY A 307 -11.05 7.89 4.89
C GLY A 307 -10.48 9.16 4.26
N ILE A 308 -9.16 9.31 4.13
CA ILE A 308 -8.54 10.54 3.61
C ILE A 308 -7.46 10.24 2.56
N VAL A 309 -7.44 11.05 1.50
CA VAL A 309 -6.27 11.28 0.65
C VAL A 309 -5.75 12.68 0.96
N ALA A 310 -4.59 12.77 1.59
CA ALA A 310 -4.05 14.06 2.02
C ALA A 310 -3.53 14.87 0.83
N GLY A 311 -3.85 16.17 0.78
CA GLY A 311 -3.46 17.07 -0.29
C GLY A 311 -1.95 17.18 -0.45
N VAL A 312 -1.19 17.07 0.66
CA VAL A 312 0.29 17.06 0.63
C VAL A 312 0.87 15.79 0.00
N VAL A 313 0.18 14.65 0.11
CA VAL A 313 0.56 13.37 -0.52
C VAL A 313 0.17 13.39 -2.00
N LEU A 314 -1.04 13.89 -2.31
CA LEU A 314 -1.50 14.06 -3.69
C LEU A 314 -0.61 15.04 -4.47
N ALA A 315 -0.23 16.17 -3.88
CA ALA A 315 0.69 17.12 -4.51
C ALA A 315 2.09 16.52 -4.75
N ASP A 316 2.56 15.68 -3.83
CA ASP A 316 3.83 14.97 -3.98
C ASP A 316 3.77 13.92 -5.09
N ALA A 317 2.68 13.15 -5.18
CA ALA A 317 2.45 12.18 -6.24
C ALA A 317 2.36 12.87 -7.62
N ILE A 318 1.60 13.97 -7.74
CA ILE A 318 1.51 14.77 -8.97
C ILE A 318 2.89 15.24 -9.41
N ALA A 319 3.68 15.79 -8.49
CA ALA A 319 5.02 16.26 -8.82
C ALA A 319 5.96 15.09 -9.19
N SER A 320 5.88 13.97 -8.48
CA SER A 320 6.73 12.80 -8.76
C SER A 320 6.47 12.21 -10.14
N GLU A 321 5.22 12.22 -10.60
CA GLU A 321 4.83 11.59 -11.87
C GLU A 321 4.88 12.55 -13.07
N PHE A 322 4.51 13.82 -12.88
CA PHE A 322 4.31 14.78 -13.97
C PHE A 322 5.20 16.04 -13.88
N ALA A 323 6.27 16.03 -13.08
CA ALA A 323 7.12 17.20 -12.91
C ALA A 323 7.62 17.77 -14.23
N TRP A 324 8.05 16.92 -15.16
CA TRP A 324 8.63 17.36 -16.42
C TRP A 324 7.61 18.02 -17.34
N GLU A 325 6.40 17.46 -17.41
CA GLU A 325 5.27 17.97 -18.19
C GLU A 325 4.81 19.33 -17.64
N ILE A 326 4.64 19.42 -16.32
CA ILE A 326 4.21 20.64 -15.63
C ILE A 326 5.23 21.76 -15.83
N ILE A 327 6.52 21.47 -15.61
CA ILE A 327 7.56 22.49 -15.72
C ILE A 327 7.79 22.92 -17.17
N LYS A 328 7.72 21.99 -18.13
CA LYS A 328 7.77 22.30 -19.57
C LYS A 328 6.62 23.22 -19.96
N ARG A 329 5.40 22.94 -19.49
CA ARG A 329 4.24 23.79 -19.73
C ARG A 329 4.42 25.18 -19.15
N PHE A 330 4.94 25.29 -17.93
CA PHE A 330 5.26 26.57 -17.29
C PHE A 330 6.26 27.40 -18.12
N PHE A 331 7.33 26.79 -18.65
CA PHE A 331 8.32 27.50 -19.47
C PHE A 331 7.87 27.82 -20.90
N GLN A 332 7.01 26.99 -21.50
CA GLN A 332 6.42 27.24 -22.83
C GLN A 332 5.52 28.48 -22.88
N GLN A 333 5.05 28.96 -21.73
CA GLN A 333 4.34 30.24 -21.69
C GLN A 333 5.24 31.44 -22.05
N ASN A 334 6.56 31.26 -22.24
CA ASN A 334 7.49 32.28 -22.73
C ASN A 334 7.79 32.13 -24.25
N PRO A 335 7.40 33.10 -25.09
CA PRO A 335 7.64 33.05 -26.54
C PRO A 335 9.10 33.25 -26.97
N GLU A 336 10.02 33.56 -26.04
CA GLU A 336 11.45 33.78 -26.34
C GLU A 336 12.35 32.54 -26.12
N ASN A 337 11.79 31.42 -25.66
CA ASN A 337 12.60 30.25 -25.31
C ASN A 337 12.79 29.25 -26.46
N LEU A 338 14.06 28.88 -26.66
CA LEU A 338 14.53 27.63 -27.29
C LEU A 338 13.81 26.40 -26.68
N PRO A 339 13.88 25.19 -27.29
CA PRO A 339 13.34 23.98 -26.68
C PRO A 339 13.73 23.87 -25.20
N PHE A 340 12.73 23.66 -24.33
CA PHE A 340 12.96 23.52 -22.90
C PHE A 340 13.77 22.25 -22.62
N GLU A 341 14.93 22.44 -22.00
CA GLU A 341 15.89 21.39 -21.65
C GLU A 341 16.26 21.46 -20.17
N TRP A 342 16.87 20.39 -19.66
CA TRP A 342 17.35 20.30 -18.29
C TRP A 342 18.26 21.48 -17.89
N THR A 343 19.11 21.93 -18.82
CA THR A 343 19.97 23.10 -18.63
C THR A 343 19.17 24.36 -18.32
N VAL A 344 18.05 24.60 -19.01
CA VAL A 344 17.20 25.79 -18.80
C VAL A 344 16.60 25.78 -17.39
N PHE A 345 16.19 24.61 -16.92
CA PHE A 345 15.75 24.44 -15.53
C PHE A 345 16.84 24.81 -14.53
N LEU A 346 18.06 24.27 -14.71
CA LEU A 346 19.20 24.56 -13.83
C LEU A 346 19.59 26.05 -13.84
N GLN A 347 19.63 26.67 -15.03
CA GLN A 347 19.88 28.10 -15.19
C GLN A 347 18.90 28.96 -14.39
N GLN A 348 17.62 28.56 -14.33
CA GLN A 348 16.57 29.29 -13.62
C GLN A 348 16.69 29.16 -12.11
N ILE A 349 16.85 27.93 -11.58
CA ILE A 349 16.93 27.73 -10.12
C ILE A 349 18.22 28.34 -9.54
N TRP A 350 19.33 28.26 -10.27
CA TRP A 350 20.63 28.77 -9.85
C TRP A 350 20.89 30.23 -10.24
N ASN A 351 20.01 30.85 -11.03
CA ASN A 351 20.16 32.19 -11.57
C ASN A 351 21.48 32.38 -12.33
N ARG A 352 21.72 31.51 -13.30
CA ARG A 352 22.91 31.51 -14.17
C ARG A 352 22.48 31.34 -15.64
N PRO A 353 21.84 32.34 -16.26
CA PRO A 353 21.19 32.21 -17.57
C PRO A 353 22.14 31.87 -18.73
N ASN A 354 23.44 32.18 -18.58
CA ASN A 354 24.44 31.99 -19.63
C ASN A 354 25.30 30.74 -19.45
N TRP A 355 25.00 29.90 -18.46
CA TRP A 355 25.79 28.69 -18.18
C TRP A 355 25.36 27.52 -19.04
N VAL A 356 26.34 26.74 -19.50
CA VAL A 356 26.11 25.42 -20.11
C VAL A 356 25.91 24.36 -19.04
N SER A 357 25.38 23.19 -19.42
CA SER A 357 25.03 22.12 -18.48
C SER A 357 26.20 21.69 -17.61
N GLU A 358 27.39 21.51 -18.21
CA GLU A 358 28.59 21.01 -17.53
C GLU A 358 29.01 21.92 -16.36
N TYR A 359 28.72 23.22 -16.45
CA TYR A 359 29.08 24.18 -15.41
C TYR A 359 28.29 23.95 -14.11
N PHE A 360 27.11 23.34 -14.17
CA PHE A 360 26.36 23.00 -12.96
C PHE A 360 26.88 21.75 -12.25
N TYR A 361 27.71 20.95 -12.93
CA TYR A 361 28.28 19.72 -12.39
C TYR A 361 29.76 19.84 -12.04
N ASN A 362 30.48 20.81 -12.61
CA ASN A 362 31.91 20.99 -12.35
C ASN A 362 32.17 21.83 -11.08
N PRO A 363 32.75 21.28 -10.00
CA PRO A 363 33.01 22.03 -8.77
C PRO A 363 34.03 23.17 -8.94
N GLU A 364 34.83 23.15 -10.01
CA GLU A 364 35.91 24.13 -10.28
C GLU A 364 35.46 25.33 -11.13
N THR A 365 34.20 25.37 -11.58
CA THR A 365 33.71 26.50 -12.37
C THR A 365 33.75 27.80 -11.55
N ALA A 366 34.38 28.84 -12.10
CA ALA A 366 34.46 30.13 -11.42
C ALA A 366 33.07 30.77 -11.24
N ASP A 367 32.73 31.11 -10.00
CA ASP A 367 31.50 31.80 -9.64
C ASP A 367 31.75 32.67 -8.41
N GLU A 368 31.48 33.97 -8.51
CA GLU A 368 31.66 34.90 -7.40
C GLU A 368 30.55 34.70 -6.37
N SER A 369 30.92 34.74 -5.08
CA SER A 369 29.99 34.64 -3.97
C SER A 369 30.57 35.24 -2.69
N PHE A 370 29.70 35.68 -1.78
CA PHE A 370 30.05 36.12 -0.44
C PHE A 370 30.56 34.96 0.42
N THR A 371 31.32 35.26 1.48
CA THR A 371 31.90 34.24 2.36
C THR A 371 31.30 34.31 3.77
N ILE A 372 31.01 33.14 4.34
CA ILE A 372 30.60 32.98 5.74
C ILE A 372 31.60 32.09 6.49
N ASN A 373 31.64 32.21 7.82
CA ASN A 373 32.33 31.26 8.69
C ASN A 373 31.30 30.30 9.29
N LEU A 374 31.63 29.02 9.33
CA LEU A 374 30.77 27.98 9.89
C LEU A 374 31.52 27.26 11.02
N ASP A 375 30.95 27.29 12.22
CA ASP A 375 31.54 26.66 13.42
C ASP A 375 30.97 25.25 13.69
N ARG A 376 30.13 24.73 12.79
CA ARG A 376 29.42 23.46 12.92
C ARG A 376 29.56 22.65 11.64
N ASP A 377 29.27 21.36 11.73
CA ASP A 377 29.29 20.44 10.60
C ASP A 377 28.09 20.60 9.67
N LEU A 378 26.98 21.21 10.11
CA LEU A 378 25.75 21.33 9.31
C LEU A 378 25.44 22.77 8.88
N ILE A 379 25.13 22.95 7.59
CA ILE A 379 24.54 24.17 7.02
C ILE A 379 23.23 23.85 6.30
N ALA A 380 22.21 24.70 6.48
CA ALA A 380 20.98 24.63 5.69
C ALA A 380 21.06 25.57 4.49
N VAL A 381 20.76 25.03 3.30
CA VAL A 381 20.85 25.76 2.03
C VAL A 381 19.49 25.71 1.34
N GLU A 382 18.95 26.88 1.01
CA GLU A 382 17.79 27.02 0.14
C GLU A 382 18.25 27.19 -1.31
N VAL A 383 17.79 26.31 -2.21
CA VAL A 383 18.20 26.31 -3.64
C VAL A 383 17.87 27.64 -4.32
N SER A 384 16.78 28.30 -3.94
CA SER A 384 16.43 29.61 -4.50
C SER A 384 17.23 30.80 -3.94
N ALA A 385 18.05 30.60 -2.90
CA ALA A 385 18.90 31.64 -2.32
C ALA A 385 20.26 31.76 -3.05
N GLU A 386 21.06 32.75 -2.68
CA GLU A 386 22.45 32.85 -3.12
C GLU A 386 23.33 31.99 -2.20
N LEU A 387 24.12 31.09 -2.79
CA LEU A 387 24.99 30.17 -2.04
C LEU A 387 26.26 30.87 -1.59
N PRO A 388 26.67 30.80 -0.31
CA PRO A 388 27.93 31.35 0.16
C PRO A 388 29.13 30.44 -0.11
N ASN A 389 30.32 31.03 -0.20
CA ASN A 389 31.56 30.35 0.14
C ASN A 389 31.62 30.12 1.66
N ILE A 390 32.07 28.95 2.10
CA ILE A 390 32.01 28.52 3.50
C ILE A 390 33.43 28.28 4.01
N LYS A 391 33.87 29.07 4.99
CA LYS A 391 35.12 28.83 5.73
C LYS A 391 34.84 27.96 6.94
N VAL A 392 35.58 26.86 7.07
CA VAL A 392 35.37 25.85 8.10
C VAL A 392 36.65 25.03 8.29
N GLU A 393 37.00 24.69 9.53
CA GLU A 393 38.20 23.90 9.87
C GLU A 393 37.93 22.38 9.92
N LEU A 394 36.78 21.95 9.40
CA LEU A 394 36.39 20.55 9.31
C LEU A 394 36.89 19.94 7.99
N SER A 395 36.96 18.61 7.91
CA SER A 395 37.30 17.90 6.67
C SER A 395 36.13 17.79 5.69
N GLU A 396 34.91 17.91 6.20
CA GLU A 396 33.67 17.82 5.45
C GLU A 396 32.59 18.65 6.15
N ILE A 397 31.55 19.02 5.40
CA ILE A 397 30.33 19.63 5.92
C ILE A 397 29.11 18.92 5.36
N ASP A 398 28.07 18.84 6.16
CA ASP A 398 26.74 18.41 5.78
C ASP A 398 25.92 19.61 5.33
N VAL A 399 25.26 19.45 4.18
CA VAL A 399 24.40 20.45 3.56
C VAL A 399 22.97 19.93 3.57
N LEU A 400 22.12 20.49 4.44
CA LEU A 400 20.68 20.26 4.41
C LEU A 400 20.08 21.05 3.25
N VAL A 401 19.71 20.35 2.19
CA VAL A 401 19.15 20.94 0.97
C VAL A 401 17.67 21.21 1.15
N LYS A 402 17.27 22.46 0.92
CA LYS A 402 15.88 22.93 0.95
C LYS A 402 15.45 23.49 -0.40
N VAL A 403 14.20 23.20 -0.76
CA VAL A 403 13.53 23.75 -1.94
C VAL A 403 12.23 24.37 -1.47
N GLY A 404 12.04 25.69 -1.68
CA GLY A 404 10.84 26.38 -1.23
C GLY A 404 10.64 26.34 0.29
N GLY A 405 11.72 26.20 1.07
CA GLY A 405 11.70 26.06 2.52
C GLY A 405 11.54 24.64 3.04
N VAL A 406 11.29 23.65 2.18
CA VAL A 406 11.09 22.24 2.55
C VAL A 406 12.39 21.46 2.37
N ALA A 407 12.81 20.72 3.40
CA ALA A 407 13.99 19.86 3.31
C ALA A 407 13.75 18.67 2.36
N ILE A 408 14.72 18.40 1.49
CA ILE A 408 14.68 17.24 0.56
C ILE A 408 15.78 16.21 0.84
N GLY A 409 16.77 16.53 1.68
CA GLY A 409 17.83 15.60 2.05
C GLY A 409 19.07 16.32 2.59
N ILE A 410 20.05 15.52 3.03
CA ILE A 410 21.37 15.98 3.43
C ILE A 410 22.39 15.36 2.49
N ILE A 411 23.30 16.19 1.99
CA ILE A 411 24.47 15.75 1.22
C ILE A 411 25.74 16.15 1.96
N THR A 412 26.82 15.39 1.82
CA THR A 412 28.10 15.71 2.46
C THR A 412 29.09 16.23 1.41
N VAL A 413 29.74 17.36 1.71
CA VAL A 413 30.68 18.05 0.82
C VAL A 413 32.05 18.12 1.48
N ALA A 414 33.08 17.66 0.77
CA ALA A 414 34.46 17.72 1.23
C ALA A 414 34.99 19.17 1.31
N VAL A 415 35.71 19.48 2.39
CA VAL A 415 36.36 20.78 2.62
C VAL A 415 37.79 20.72 2.10
N GLU A 416 38.19 21.74 1.35
CA GLU A 416 39.55 21.86 0.81
C GLU A 416 40.15 23.21 1.20
N ASN A 417 41.35 23.19 1.78
CA ASN A 417 42.03 24.40 2.25
C ASN A 417 41.17 25.26 3.21
N ASN A 418 40.42 24.61 4.10
CA ASN A 418 39.47 25.22 5.03
C ASN A 418 38.37 26.06 4.34
N LEU A 419 38.05 25.71 3.09
CA LEU A 419 37.04 26.40 2.27
C LEU A 419 36.19 25.37 1.52
N VAL A 420 34.89 25.64 1.44
CA VAL A 420 33.98 25.03 0.47
C VAL A 420 33.43 26.17 -0.39
N SER A 421 33.70 26.13 -1.69
CA SER A 421 33.17 27.16 -2.59
C SER A 421 31.66 27.01 -2.77
N ALA A 422 30.97 28.12 -3.02
CA ALA A 422 29.56 28.11 -3.40
C ALA A 422 29.29 27.19 -4.60
N GLN A 423 30.23 27.17 -5.56
CA GLN A 423 30.16 26.29 -6.72
C GLN A 423 30.26 24.81 -6.34
N LYS A 424 31.15 24.43 -5.41
CA LYS A 424 31.27 23.05 -4.96
C LYS A 424 29.99 22.57 -4.29
N VAL A 425 29.35 23.41 -3.48
CA VAL A 425 28.02 23.12 -2.92
C VAL A 425 26.98 22.95 -4.03
N ARG A 426 26.94 23.85 -5.02
CA ARG A 426 26.01 23.78 -6.16
C ARG A 426 26.15 22.50 -6.97
N SER A 427 27.39 22.15 -7.32
CA SER A 427 27.72 20.93 -8.06
C SER A 427 27.29 19.69 -7.27
N ALA A 428 27.62 19.64 -5.97
CA ALA A 428 27.20 18.54 -5.12
C ALA A 428 25.66 18.42 -5.02
N ILE A 429 24.92 19.52 -4.87
CA ILE A 429 23.45 19.50 -4.86
C ILE A 429 22.91 19.01 -6.19
N THR A 430 23.40 19.54 -7.31
CA THR A 430 22.92 19.20 -8.65
C THR A 430 23.16 17.72 -8.97
N GLN A 431 24.32 17.18 -8.56
CA GLN A 431 24.69 15.79 -8.80
C GLN A 431 23.92 14.80 -7.93
N ASN A 432 23.83 15.05 -6.61
CA ASN A 432 23.26 14.08 -5.66
C ASN A 432 21.72 14.14 -5.63
N CYS A 433 21.13 15.32 -5.78
CA CYS A 433 19.67 15.44 -5.81
C CYS A 433 19.08 15.12 -7.20
N GLY A 434 19.82 15.38 -8.28
CA GLY A 434 19.40 15.05 -9.65
C GLY A 434 17.98 15.54 -9.99
N PHE A 435 17.16 14.67 -10.57
CA PHE A 435 15.79 14.99 -10.97
C PHE A 435 14.86 15.29 -9.78
N GLU A 436 15.21 14.88 -8.55
CA GLU A 436 14.44 15.23 -7.35
C GLU A 436 14.37 16.75 -7.15
N LEU A 437 15.38 17.51 -7.60
CA LEU A 437 15.31 18.98 -7.60
C LEU A 437 14.13 19.48 -8.42
N CYS A 438 13.85 18.88 -9.58
CA CYS A 438 12.73 19.24 -10.43
C CYS A 438 11.40 18.89 -9.75
N VAL A 439 11.28 17.66 -9.23
CA VAL A 439 10.11 17.20 -8.49
C VAL A 439 9.79 18.15 -7.33
N ALA A 440 10.77 18.44 -6.48
CA ALA A 440 10.60 19.36 -5.37
C ALA A 440 10.28 20.79 -5.84
N CYS A 441 10.93 21.30 -6.89
CA CYS A 441 10.63 22.63 -7.41
C CYS A 441 9.19 22.73 -7.93
N VAL A 442 8.72 21.73 -8.66
CA VAL A 442 7.35 21.66 -9.18
C VAL A 442 6.34 21.58 -8.04
N ARG A 443 6.57 20.67 -7.07
CA ARG A 443 5.72 20.50 -5.88
C ARG A 443 5.59 21.81 -5.11
N GLU A 444 6.70 22.48 -4.83
CA GLU A 444 6.71 23.66 -3.96
C GLU A 444 6.38 24.96 -4.68
N ALA A 445 6.53 25.07 -6.01
CA ALA A 445 6.32 26.33 -6.74
C ALA A 445 5.13 26.34 -7.70
N LEU A 446 4.70 25.18 -8.22
CA LEU A 446 3.76 25.10 -9.35
C LEU A 446 2.50 24.30 -9.03
N VAL A 447 2.61 23.15 -8.36
CA VAL A 447 1.43 22.35 -7.96
C VAL A 447 0.60 23.16 -6.96
N GLY A 448 -0.71 23.20 -7.16
CA GLY A 448 -1.61 23.96 -6.30
C GLY A 448 -1.76 25.43 -6.67
N LYS A 449 -1.12 25.89 -7.76
CA LYS A 449 -0.88 27.32 -8.04
C LYS A 449 -1.07 27.65 -9.51
N SER A 450 -1.60 28.85 -9.79
CA SER A 450 -1.67 29.38 -11.15
C SER A 450 -0.29 29.42 -11.80
N LEU A 451 -0.19 28.96 -13.05
CA LEU A 451 1.03 29.01 -13.87
C LEU A 451 1.32 30.39 -14.47
N SER A 452 0.70 31.46 -13.97
CA SER A 452 0.85 32.82 -14.50
C SER A 452 2.31 33.30 -14.65
N LYS A 453 2.55 34.15 -15.66
CA LYS A 453 3.88 34.66 -16.05
C LYS A 453 4.46 35.73 -15.13
N GLU A 454 3.77 36.12 -14.07
CA GLU A 454 4.15 37.27 -13.25
C GLU A 454 5.39 37.02 -12.39
N MET A 455 5.75 35.75 -12.15
CA MET A 455 6.89 35.36 -11.32
C MET A 455 7.68 34.22 -11.95
N SER A 456 9.00 34.37 -12.00
CA SER A 456 9.92 33.28 -12.35
C SER A 456 9.84 32.12 -11.36
N LEU A 457 10.27 30.92 -11.78
CA LEU A 457 10.32 29.74 -10.91
C LEU A 457 11.09 30.02 -9.62
N ARG A 458 12.27 30.65 -9.72
CA ARG A 458 13.09 31.03 -8.57
C ARG A 458 12.36 31.98 -7.63
N SER A 459 11.67 32.99 -8.16
CA SER A 459 10.90 33.95 -7.34
C SER A 459 9.75 33.27 -6.60
N ARG A 460 9.09 32.29 -7.24
CA ARG A 460 8.03 31.47 -6.60
C ARG A 460 8.60 30.64 -5.45
N LEU A 461 9.77 30.01 -5.64
CA LEU A 461 10.47 29.26 -4.61
C LEU A 461 10.91 30.15 -3.44
N THR A 462 11.48 31.33 -3.72
CA THR A 462 11.84 32.31 -2.68
C THR A 462 10.61 32.72 -1.86
N SER A 463 9.48 32.97 -2.52
CA SER A 463 8.23 33.30 -1.83
C SER A 463 7.72 32.13 -0.98
N ALA A 464 7.80 30.89 -1.47
CA ALA A 464 7.44 29.69 -0.71
C ALA A 464 8.33 29.54 0.54
N ALA A 465 9.64 29.70 0.38
CA ALA A 465 10.61 29.61 1.48
C ALA A 465 10.37 30.68 2.55
N GLN A 466 10.05 31.92 2.15
CA GLN A 466 9.69 32.99 3.08
C GLN A 466 8.40 32.71 3.84
N LYS A 467 7.36 32.20 3.16
CA LYS A 467 6.12 31.78 3.82
C LYS A 467 6.39 30.67 4.84
N MET A 468 7.23 29.70 4.50
CA MET A 468 7.59 28.60 5.38
C MET A 468 8.40 29.04 6.60
N ALA A 469 9.35 29.95 6.42
CA ALA A 469 10.15 30.50 7.53
C ALA A 469 9.28 31.25 8.57
N ASN A 470 8.14 31.80 8.14
CA ASN A 470 7.19 32.50 9.00
C ASN A 470 6.14 31.56 9.64
N ALA A 471 6.13 30.26 9.32
CA ALA A 471 5.17 29.30 9.87
C ALA A 471 5.43 29.00 11.37
N PRO A 472 4.39 28.68 12.16
CA PRO A 472 4.53 28.34 13.58
C PRO A 472 5.56 27.22 13.84
N LYS A 473 6.40 27.38 14.87
CA LYS A 473 7.44 26.40 15.23
C LYS A 473 6.91 24.99 15.55
N SER A 474 5.64 24.85 15.91
CA SER A 474 4.97 23.54 16.09
C SER A 474 4.87 22.72 14.80
N LEU A 475 5.01 23.37 13.65
CA LEU A 475 5.07 22.77 12.31
C LEU A 475 6.51 22.73 11.77
N ASN A 476 7.51 23.10 12.58
CA ASN A 476 8.89 23.34 12.15
C ASN A 476 9.91 22.77 13.15
N ALA A 477 10.03 21.44 13.20
CA ALA A 477 11.33 20.86 13.55
C ALA A 477 12.27 21.28 12.42
N GLU A 478 13.42 21.93 12.72
CA GLU A 478 14.31 22.57 11.72
C GLU A 478 14.14 22.06 10.26
N GLY A 479 13.24 22.65 9.45
CA GLY A 479 13.04 22.26 8.04
C GLY A 479 11.81 21.42 7.65
N SER A 480 10.85 21.15 8.54
CA SER A 480 9.70 20.26 8.27
C SER A 480 8.56 20.89 7.45
N GLY A 481 8.84 21.44 6.27
CA GLY A 481 7.92 22.28 5.49
C GLY A 481 6.60 21.69 4.95
N GLY A 482 6.00 20.70 5.60
CA GLY A 482 4.62 20.26 5.41
C GLY A 482 3.67 20.85 6.46
N ILE A 483 2.47 21.26 6.05
CA ILE A 483 1.38 21.60 6.98
C ILE A 483 0.60 20.31 7.23
N TYR A 484 0.73 19.76 8.43
CA TYR A 484 0.02 18.53 8.85
C TYR A 484 -1.13 18.86 9.80
N PRO A 485 -2.19 18.05 9.80
CA PRO A 485 -3.34 18.29 10.66
C PRO A 485 -3.00 18.11 12.15
N PRO A 486 -3.72 18.79 13.05
CA PRO A 486 -3.58 18.58 14.49
C PRO A 486 -3.71 17.09 14.84
N HIS A 487 -2.94 16.64 15.85
CA HIS A 487 -2.92 15.25 16.33
C HIS A 487 -2.32 14.20 15.38
N ALA A 488 -1.71 14.62 14.26
CA ALA A 488 -0.95 13.74 13.40
C ALA A 488 0.28 13.13 14.11
N VAL A 489 0.55 11.87 13.79
CA VAL A 489 1.82 11.18 14.07
C VAL A 489 2.62 11.16 12.77
N MET A 490 3.82 11.72 12.81
CA MET A 490 4.69 11.84 11.63
C MET A 490 5.96 11.01 11.85
N PHE A 491 6.21 10.08 10.94
CA PHE A 491 7.48 9.40 10.78
C PHE A 491 8.36 10.23 9.87
N GLY A 492 9.54 10.60 10.35
CA GLY A 492 10.48 11.40 9.58
C GLY A 492 11.35 10.57 8.65
N ARG A 493 12.25 11.27 7.96
CA ARG A 493 13.10 10.72 6.90
C ARG A 493 13.88 9.51 7.35
N ARG A 494 13.86 8.49 6.51
CA ARG A 494 14.67 7.27 6.66
C ARG A 494 16.05 7.42 6.03
N GLU A 495 16.95 6.53 6.41
CA GLU A 495 18.23 6.38 5.74
C GLU A 495 18.03 5.90 4.29
N GLY A 496 18.64 6.60 3.34
CA GLY A 496 18.60 6.25 1.92
C GLY A 496 18.69 7.46 0.99
N ALA A 497 18.87 7.15 -0.28
CA ALA A 497 19.27 8.15 -1.27
C ALA A 497 18.16 9.12 -1.66
N ILE A 498 18.57 10.33 -2.03
CA ILE A 498 17.68 11.33 -2.58
C ILE A 498 17.10 10.84 -3.93
N GLY A 499 15.80 11.06 -4.15
CA GLY A 499 15.11 10.63 -5.38
C GLY A 499 14.55 9.21 -5.35
N THR A 500 14.50 8.58 -4.17
CA THR A 500 13.88 7.27 -3.96
C THR A 500 12.56 7.39 -3.17
N SER A 501 11.99 6.27 -2.73
CA SER A 501 10.84 6.24 -1.81
C SER A 501 11.08 7.05 -0.52
N VAL A 502 12.34 7.24 -0.12
CA VAL A 502 12.74 8.07 1.02
C VAL A 502 12.30 9.52 0.87
N ASN A 503 12.07 10.03 -0.35
CA ASN A 503 11.61 11.40 -0.61
C ASN A 503 10.10 11.55 -0.81
N ARG A 504 9.36 10.44 -0.89
CA ARG A 504 7.92 10.46 -1.18
C ARG A 504 7.13 10.65 0.11
N ARG A 505 6.09 11.48 0.08
CA ARG A 505 5.13 11.61 1.21
C ARG A 505 4.11 10.47 1.15
N ALA A 506 3.61 10.04 2.30
CA ALA A 506 2.54 9.05 2.36
C ALA A 506 1.62 9.24 3.57
N THR A 507 0.34 8.90 3.40
CA THR A 507 -0.57 8.65 4.52
C THR A 507 -0.52 7.16 4.85
N LEU A 508 -0.51 6.83 6.14
CA LEU A 508 -0.47 5.47 6.65
C LEU A 508 -1.71 5.22 7.52
N PRO A 509 -2.24 3.99 7.58
CA PRO A 509 -3.43 3.67 8.34
C PRO A 509 -3.15 3.65 9.84
N ALA A 510 -3.95 4.38 10.62
CA ALA A 510 -3.84 4.45 12.08
C ALA A 510 -4.00 3.09 12.76
N ALA A 511 -4.74 2.16 12.13
CA ALA A 511 -4.92 0.80 12.63
C ALA A 511 -3.61 -0.03 12.62
N ALA A 512 -2.56 0.40 11.92
CA ALA A 512 -1.24 -0.25 11.89
C ALA A 512 -0.19 0.49 12.74
N MET A 513 -0.62 1.41 13.62
CA MET A 513 0.28 2.25 14.41
C MET A 513 1.25 1.44 15.29
N ARG A 514 0.83 0.29 15.80
CA ARG A 514 1.70 -0.57 16.61
C ARG A 514 2.91 -1.06 15.81
N GLU A 515 2.66 -1.64 14.64
CA GLU A 515 3.70 -2.18 13.76
C GLU A 515 4.63 -1.06 13.25
N LEU A 516 4.06 0.10 12.92
CA LEU A 516 4.82 1.28 12.48
C LEU A 516 5.74 1.83 13.57
N THR A 517 5.27 1.96 14.82
CA THR A 517 6.13 2.40 15.94
C THR A 517 7.23 1.38 16.26
N GLU A 518 6.92 0.08 16.17
CA GLU A 518 7.90 -0.98 16.40
C GLU A 518 9.04 -0.95 15.38
N VAL A 519 8.72 -0.92 14.08
CA VAL A 519 9.75 -0.87 13.04
C VAL A 519 10.57 0.42 13.11
N ALA A 520 9.93 1.56 13.36
CA ALA A 520 10.64 2.83 13.50
C ALA A 520 11.59 2.82 14.70
N ALA A 521 11.19 2.23 15.83
CA ALA A 521 12.06 2.10 16.99
C ALA A 521 13.29 1.21 16.72
N ILE A 522 13.10 0.11 15.97
CA ILE A 522 14.20 -0.79 15.56
C ILE A 522 15.15 -0.09 14.59
N ALA A 523 14.61 0.63 13.61
CA ALA A 523 15.36 1.37 12.60
C ALA A 523 16.00 2.68 13.13
N GLY A 524 15.62 3.13 14.32
CA GLY A 524 16.06 4.42 14.86
C GLY A 524 15.45 5.64 14.15
N GLU A 525 14.26 5.47 13.55
CA GLU A 525 13.56 6.50 12.78
C GLU A 525 12.91 7.55 13.72
N PRO A 526 12.97 8.85 13.36
CA PRO A 526 12.38 9.90 14.17
C PRO A 526 10.85 9.86 14.11
N ILE A 527 10.21 9.98 15.27
CA ILE A 527 8.75 10.09 15.40
C ILE A 527 8.43 11.46 16.02
N SER A 528 7.56 12.22 15.37
CA SER A 528 7.06 13.50 15.87
C SER A 528 5.53 13.44 16.03
N GLN A 529 5.01 14.09 17.08
CA GLN A 529 3.58 14.16 17.34
C GLN A 529 3.17 15.58 17.69
N ILE A 530 2.07 16.06 17.08
CA ILE A 530 1.48 17.37 17.40
C ILE A 530 0.64 17.23 18.72
N PRO A 531 0.77 18.15 19.71
CA PRO A 531 0.19 17.96 21.06
C PRO A 531 -1.35 17.82 21.14
N LEU A 532 -1.81 17.31 22.30
CA LEU A 532 -3.16 16.80 22.63
C LEU A 532 -4.29 17.84 22.79
N GLU A 533 -5.46 17.50 22.23
CA GLU A 533 -6.79 17.70 22.85
C GLU A 533 -7.55 16.35 22.85
N LYS A 534 -8.53 16.22 23.74
CA LYS A 534 -8.91 14.94 24.35
C LYS A 534 -9.65 13.90 23.49
N ASN A 535 -10.00 14.12 22.23
CA ASN A 535 -10.71 13.11 21.40
C ASN A 535 -10.61 13.42 19.89
N LEU A 536 -10.68 12.36 19.04
CA LEU A 536 -10.68 12.26 17.56
C LEU A 536 -9.32 11.91 16.90
N PRO A 537 -9.31 11.21 15.73
CA PRO A 537 -8.34 10.14 15.45
C PRO A 537 -6.93 10.61 15.08
N LYS A 538 -5.95 9.77 15.45
CA LYS A 538 -4.54 9.94 15.10
C LYS A 538 -4.33 9.62 13.61
N GLN A 539 -4.19 10.63 12.78
CA GLN A 539 -3.73 10.42 11.40
C GLN A 539 -2.23 10.14 11.39
N VAL A 540 -1.77 9.26 10.50
CA VAL A 540 -0.37 8.82 10.45
C VAL A 540 0.24 9.17 9.11
N PHE A 541 1.43 9.77 9.12
CA PHE A 541 2.12 10.21 7.92
C PHE A 541 3.57 9.76 7.90
N TYR A 542 4.06 9.46 6.70
CA TYR A 542 5.48 9.53 6.40
C TYR A 542 5.80 10.92 5.82
N ALA A 543 6.65 11.66 6.53
CA ALA A 543 6.97 13.07 6.33
C ALA A 543 8.51 13.22 6.15
N PRO A 544 9.04 12.98 4.93
CA PRO A 544 10.48 12.93 4.66
C PRO A 544 11.22 14.27 4.84
N GLU A 545 10.50 15.38 5.01
CA GLU A 545 11.05 16.67 5.41
C GLU A 545 11.48 16.75 6.88
N ILE A 546 11.04 15.81 7.73
CA ILE A 546 11.49 15.72 9.12
C ILE A 546 12.83 14.96 9.13
N ILE A 547 13.94 15.69 9.11
CA ILE A 547 15.29 15.12 9.08
C ILE A 547 15.96 15.25 10.46
N TRP A 548 16.46 14.14 11.01
CA TRP A 548 17.14 14.11 12.32
C TRP A 548 18.66 14.10 12.17
N ARG A 549 19.38 14.92 12.96
CA ARG A 549 20.86 15.07 12.90
C ARG A 549 21.67 13.81 13.20
N LYS A 550 21.04 12.72 13.64
CA LYS A 550 21.73 11.44 13.92
C LYS A 550 21.67 10.44 12.77
N SER A 551 21.13 10.80 11.61
CA SER A 551 21.15 9.89 10.46
C SER A 551 22.62 9.57 10.10
N PRO A 552 23.04 8.29 10.14
CA PRO A 552 24.40 7.90 9.74
C PRO A 552 24.58 7.96 8.21
N TYR A 553 23.48 8.17 7.47
CA TYR A 553 23.50 8.24 6.02
C TYR A 553 24.19 9.51 5.54
N ARG A 554 25.35 9.31 4.92
CA ARG A 554 26.13 10.34 4.24
C ARG A 554 26.14 9.98 2.76
N GLU A 555 25.44 10.76 1.95
CA GLU A 555 25.75 10.81 0.52
C GLU A 555 27.10 11.51 0.39
N ILE A 556 28.15 10.69 0.40
CA ILE A 556 29.50 11.18 0.12
C ILE A 556 29.52 11.49 -1.36
N SER A 557 29.76 12.75 -1.72
CA SER A 557 30.12 13.11 -3.09
C SER A 557 31.49 12.48 -3.44
N GLN A 558 31.51 11.18 -3.73
CA GLN A 558 32.69 10.56 -4.29
C GLN A 558 32.71 10.91 -5.77
N SER A 559 33.82 11.49 -6.22
CA SER A 559 34.16 11.43 -7.63
C SER A 559 34.28 9.93 -7.98
N LEU A 560 33.23 9.35 -8.54
CA LEU A 560 33.29 8.01 -9.12
C LEU A 560 34.36 8.08 -10.22
N LYS A 561 35.59 7.67 -9.88
CA LYS A 561 36.58 7.34 -10.89
C LYS A 561 36.08 6.05 -11.52
N PRO A 562 35.72 6.03 -12.82
CA PRO A 562 35.39 4.78 -13.47
C PRO A 562 36.60 3.85 -13.33
N GLN A 563 36.40 2.70 -12.67
CA GLN A 563 37.30 1.58 -12.88
C GLN A 563 37.19 1.23 -14.37
N PHE A 564 38.31 1.28 -15.07
CA PHE A 564 38.38 1.01 -16.51
C PHE A 564 37.96 -0.44 -16.76
N PHE A 565 36.72 -0.62 -17.19
CA PHE A 565 36.25 -1.83 -17.84
C PHE A 565 36.41 -1.67 -19.35
N ASP A 566 36.59 -2.77 -20.06
CA ASP A 566 36.81 -2.79 -21.50
C ASP A 566 35.64 -2.10 -22.25
N ASN A 567 35.97 -1.10 -23.07
CA ASN A 567 35.09 0.00 -23.49
C ASN A 567 33.98 -0.34 -24.52
N ASN A 568 33.69 -1.61 -24.78
CA ASN A 568 32.78 -2.00 -25.87
C ASN A 568 31.43 -2.62 -25.44
N ASN A 569 31.24 -2.98 -24.16
CA ASN A 569 29.96 -3.51 -23.67
C ASN A 569 29.48 -2.73 -22.43
N VAL A 570 28.20 -2.35 -22.42
CA VAL A 570 27.52 -1.69 -21.28
C VAL A 570 26.18 -2.37 -21.02
N THR A 571 25.65 -2.22 -19.80
CA THR A 571 24.34 -2.71 -19.39
C THR A 571 23.37 -1.56 -19.21
N GLU A 572 22.52 -1.35 -20.21
CA GLU A 572 21.40 -0.39 -20.17
C GLU A 572 20.12 -1.01 -19.61
N ASN A 573 19.95 -2.32 -19.84
CA ASN A 573 18.83 -3.10 -19.35
C ASN A 573 19.40 -4.22 -18.47
N LEU A 574 19.16 -4.14 -17.16
CA LEU A 574 19.72 -5.05 -16.17
C LEU A 574 18.91 -6.35 -16.11
N PRO A 575 19.52 -7.51 -16.40
CA PRO A 575 18.93 -8.80 -16.07
C PRO A 575 18.91 -8.98 -14.56
N ILE A 576 17.71 -9.05 -13.99
CA ILE A 576 17.49 -9.47 -12.61
C ILE A 576 16.89 -10.88 -12.65
N LEU A 577 17.63 -11.86 -12.16
CA LEU A 577 17.31 -13.28 -12.27
C LEU A 577 16.78 -13.81 -10.94
N ALA A 578 15.59 -14.40 -10.96
CA ALA A 578 14.94 -14.97 -9.78
C ALA A 578 14.98 -16.50 -9.83
N TYR A 579 15.62 -17.08 -8.82
CA TYR A 579 15.77 -18.51 -8.65
C TYR A 579 14.81 -19.02 -7.58
N ASN A 580 14.06 -20.06 -7.91
CA ASN A 580 13.17 -20.75 -7.00
C ASN A 580 13.15 -22.25 -7.32
N ARG A 581 13.68 -23.08 -6.41
CA ARG A 581 13.71 -24.54 -6.49
C ARG A 581 14.22 -25.10 -7.84
N ILE A 582 15.40 -24.67 -8.28
CA ILE A 582 16.07 -25.23 -9.46
C ILE A 582 17.09 -26.31 -9.06
N CYS A 583 17.30 -27.28 -9.96
CA CYS A 583 18.29 -28.35 -9.73
C CYS A 583 19.71 -27.79 -9.65
N THR A 584 20.53 -28.35 -8.76
CA THR A 584 21.90 -27.87 -8.50
C THR A 584 22.78 -27.90 -9.76
N GLU A 585 22.66 -28.94 -10.57
CA GLU A 585 23.41 -29.12 -11.81
C GLU A 585 23.03 -28.06 -12.86
N ILE A 586 21.74 -27.75 -12.96
CA ILE A 586 21.24 -26.69 -13.86
C ILE A 586 21.75 -25.33 -13.37
N PHE A 587 21.73 -25.09 -12.06
CA PHE A 587 22.23 -23.85 -11.49
C PHE A 587 23.73 -23.66 -11.75
N GLU A 588 24.53 -24.71 -11.54
CA GLU A 588 25.96 -24.71 -11.85
C GLU A 588 26.23 -24.40 -13.32
N GLN A 589 25.53 -25.06 -14.24
CA GLN A 589 25.67 -24.79 -15.68
C GLN A 589 25.30 -23.34 -16.02
N HIS A 590 24.25 -22.79 -15.38
CA HIS A 590 23.85 -21.41 -15.61
C HIS A 590 24.91 -20.42 -15.11
N LEU A 591 25.50 -20.64 -13.92
CA LEU A 591 26.59 -19.78 -13.42
C LEU A 591 27.83 -19.85 -14.32
N GLN A 592 28.16 -21.05 -14.83
CA GLN A 592 29.24 -21.22 -15.80
C GLN A 592 28.96 -20.42 -17.08
N ASN A 593 27.76 -20.53 -17.63
CA ASN A 593 27.35 -19.77 -18.82
C ASN A 593 27.42 -18.26 -18.61
N LEU A 594 26.93 -17.75 -17.48
CA LEU A 594 27.02 -16.33 -17.13
C LEU A 594 28.49 -15.87 -17.09
N LYS A 595 29.36 -16.66 -16.44
CA LYS A 595 30.79 -16.36 -16.34
C LYS A 595 31.47 -16.37 -17.71
N ASP A 596 31.21 -17.37 -18.54
CA ASP A 596 31.78 -17.50 -19.89
C ASP A 596 31.32 -16.36 -20.81
N CYS A 597 30.09 -15.87 -20.61
CA CYS A 597 29.56 -14.69 -21.28
C CYS A 597 30.10 -13.36 -20.75
N GLY A 598 30.91 -13.36 -19.68
CA GLY A 598 31.51 -12.18 -19.09
C GLY A 598 30.60 -11.40 -18.12
N TYR A 599 29.55 -12.03 -17.59
CA TYR A 599 28.69 -11.40 -16.59
C TYR A 599 29.36 -11.30 -15.21
N TYR A 600 29.03 -10.23 -14.49
CA TYR A 600 29.39 -10.04 -13.08
C TYR A 600 28.20 -9.54 -12.27
N SER A 601 28.16 -9.89 -10.97
CA SER A 601 27.09 -9.43 -10.07
C SER A 601 27.29 -7.97 -9.67
N VAL A 602 26.21 -7.18 -9.70
CA VAL A 602 26.14 -5.81 -9.16
C VAL A 602 25.28 -5.72 -7.91
N SER A 603 25.31 -4.59 -7.21
CA SER A 603 24.42 -4.29 -6.09
C SER A 603 23.18 -3.49 -6.53
N TRP A 604 22.16 -3.41 -5.66
CA TRP A 604 21.00 -2.52 -5.89
C TRP A 604 21.41 -1.05 -5.94
N GLU A 605 22.41 -0.66 -5.15
CA GLU A 605 22.94 0.69 -5.10
C GLU A 605 23.66 1.05 -6.40
N ASP A 606 24.41 0.12 -7.00
CA ASP A 606 25.03 0.32 -8.33
C ASP A 606 23.95 0.60 -9.39
N TRP A 607 22.88 -0.19 -9.41
CA TRP A 607 21.77 0.00 -10.35
C TRP A 607 21.02 1.31 -10.11
N GLN A 608 20.78 1.65 -8.85
CA GLN A 608 20.17 2.92 -8.48
C GLN A 608 21.00 4.11 -8.96
N ASN A 609 22.32 4.09 -8.72
CA ASN A 609 23.23 5.14 -9.13
C ASN A 609 23.27 5.28 -10.67
N ALA A 610 23.30 4.15 -11.39
CA ALA A 610 23.20 4.13 -12.85
C ALA A 610 21.90 4.76 -13.35
N LYS A 611 20.75 4.41 -12.75
CA LYS A 611 19.43 4.95 -13.08
C LYS A 611 19.34 6.46 -12.81
N LEU A 612 19.80 6.91 -11.64
CA LEU A 612 19.77 8.33 -11.24
C LEU A 612 20.68 9.18 -12.14
N ALA A 613 21.86 8.67 -12.49
CA ALA A 613 22.80 9.33 -13.40
C ALA A 613 22.44 9.15 -14.89
N LYS A 614 21.40 8.36 -15.22
CA LYS A 614 21.07 7.90 -16.58
C LYS A 614 22.31 7.41 -17.34
N THR A 615 23.21 6.72 -16.63
CA THR A 615 24.49 6.23 -17.15
C THR A 615 24.52 4.72 -17.03
N PRO A 616 24.67 3.96 -18.14
CA PRO A 616 24.71 2.51 -18.13
C PRO A 616 25.83 1.95 -17.24
N LEU A 617 25.59 0.77 -16.66
CA LEU A 617 26.64 0.06 -15.92
C LEU A 617 27.72 -0.45 -16.90
N PRO A 618 29.00 -0.43 -16.53
CA PRO A 618 30.06 -0.93 -17.40
C PRO A 618 29.97 -2.45 -17.55
N GLY A 619 30.31 -2.99 -18.72
CA GLY A 619 30.32 -4.43 -18.97
C GLY A 619 28.93 -5.07 -18.94
N LYS A 620 28.89 -6.38 -18.63
CA LYS A 620 27.67 -7.18 -18.52
C LYS A 620 27.30 -7.40 -17.05
N ALA A 621 26.44 -6.56 -16.51
CA ALA A 621 25.97 -6.65 -15.13
C ALA A 621 24.77 -7.61 -15.02
N VAL A 622 24.64 -8.28 -13.87
CA VAL A 622 23.48 -9.12 -13.52
C VAL A 622 23.17 -9.00 -12.02
N LEU A 623 21.89 -9.06 -11.65
CA LEU A 623 21.46 -9.26 -10.26
C LEU A 623 20.91 -10.68 -10.09
N LEU A 624 21.47 -11.45 -9.17
CA LEU A 624 21.02 -12.80 -8.84
C LEU A 624 20.18 -12.75 -7.56
N THR A 625 18.99 -13.34 -7.61
CA THR A 625 18.03 -13.27 -6.50
C THR A 625 17.39 -14.62 -6.20
N PHE A 626 17.19 -14.92 -4.92
CA PHE A 626 16.63 -16.19 -4.46
C PHE A 626 15.45 -15.94 -3.54
N ASP A 627 14.35 -16.63 -3.79
CA ASP A 627 13.09 -16.36 -3.14
C ASP A 627 12.75 -17.46 -2.12
N GLY A 628 12.22 -17.07 -0.95
CA GLY A 628 11.65 -17.98 0.05
C GLY A 628 12.56 -18.38 1.20
N GLY A 629 13.88 -18.14 1.13
CA GLY A 629 14.80 -18.41 2.24
C GLY A 629 15.04 -19.89 2.53
N TYR A 630 14.95 -20.75 1.51
CA TYR A 630 15.16 -22.19 1.62
C TYR A 630 16.57 -22.56 2.11
N LEU A 631 16.68 -23.62 2.92
CA LEU A 631 17.96 -24.08 3.50
C LEU A 631 18.92 -24.62 2.43
N ASP A 632 18.41 -25.08 1.30
CA ASP A 632 19.21 -25.53 0.15
C ASP A 632 20.08 -24.42 -0.45
N PHE A 633 19.68 -23.14 -0.32
CA PHE A 633 20.51 -22.01 -0.70
C PHE A 633 21.85 -22.04 0.04
N PHE A 634 21.81 -22.25 1.36
CA PHE A 634 23.00 -22.33 2.21
C PHE A 634 23.86 -23.56 1.86
N ASN A 635 23.22 -24.71 1.64
CA ASN A 635 23.91 -25.98 1.45
C ASN A 635 24.49 -26.16 0.04
N HIS A 636 23.83 -25.61 -0.99
CA HIS A 636 24.12 -25.91 -2.40
C HIS A 636 24.40 -24.65 -3.23
N ALA A 637 23.52 -23.64 -3.19
CA ALA A 637 23.66 -22.47 -4.06
C ALA A 637 24.84 -21.57 -3.66
N PHE A 638 24.99 -21.28 -2.36
CA PHE A 638 26.04 -20.39 -1.86
C PHE A 638 27.48 -20.88 -2.14
N PRO A 639 27.82 -22.18 -1.94
CA PRO A 639 29.12 -22.70 -2.36
C PRO A 639 29.43 -22.50 -3.85
N LEU A 640 28.41 -22.63 -4.71
CA LEU A 640 28.54 -22.42 -6.15
C LEU A 640 28.76 -20.94 -6.48
N LEU A 641 27.94 -20.04 -5.93
CA LEU A 641 28.12 -18.58 -6.08
C LEU A 641 29.54 -18.15 -5.71
N LYS A 642 30.07 -18.64 -4.58
CA LYS A 642 31.44 -18.37 -4.15
C LYS A 642 32.48 -18.91 -5.14
N ARG A 643 32.29 -20.12 -5.67
CA ARG A 643 33.21 -20.73 -6.66
C ARG A 643 33.23 -19.95 -7.99
N PHE A 644 32.09 -19.41 -8.41
CA PHE A 644 31.96 -18.64 -9.64
C PHE A 644 32.21 -17.14 -9.47
N ASN A 645 32.41 -16.66 -8.24
CA ASN A 645 32.63 -15.25 -7.88
C ASN A 645 31.42 -14.35 -8.18
N PHE A 646 30.22 -14.84 -7.84
CA PHE A 646 28.98 -14.06 -7.85
C PHE A 646 28.49 -13.82 -6.42
N THR A 647 27.80 -12.70 -6.21
CA THR A 647 26.94 -12.50 -5.03
C THR A 647 25.45 -12.58 -5.41
N ALA A 648 24.57 -12.58 -4.41
CA ALA A 648 23.13 -12.65 -4.59
C ALA A 648 22.37 -11.94 -3.46
N THR A 649 21.10 -11.65 -3.72
CA THR A 649 20.11 -11.27 -2.69
C THR A 649 19.17 -12.44 -2.39
N VAL A 650 18.92 -12.72 -1.12
CA VAL A 650 17.92 -13.73 -0.69
C VAL A 650 16.74 -13.04 -0.02
N PHE A 651 15.53 -13.27 -0.54
CA PHE A 651 14.29 -12.75 0.02
C PHE A 651 13.66 -13.74 1.01
N LEU A 652 13.39 -13.27 2.22
CA LEU A 652 12.94 -14.09 3.35
C LEU A 652 11.47 -13.84 3.69
N VAL A 653 10.70 -14.91 3.90
CA VAL A 653 9.37 -14.83 4.54
C VAL A 653 9.59 -14.73 6.05
N ALA A 654 9.39 -13.54 6.62
CA ALA A 654 9.97 -13.20 7.91
C ALA A 654 9.49 -14.08 9.07
N GLU A 655 8.20 -14.44 9.12
CA GLU A 655 7.66 -15.28 10.20
C GLU A 655 8.01 -16.75 10.08
N SER A 656 8.57 -17.16 8.95
CA SER A 656 8.88 -18.56 8.66
C SER A 656 10.35 -18.90 8.80
N ILE A 657 11.19 -17.94 9.18
CA ILE A 657 12.62 -18.17 9.44
C ILE A 657 12.79 -19.33 10.44
N GLY A 658 13.58 -20.33 10.05
CA GLY A 658 13.83 -21.55 10.82
C GLY A 658 12.69 -22.57 10.85
N LYS A 659 11.59 -22.33 10.13
CA LYS A 659 10.43 -23.24 10.00
C LYS A 659 10.44 -23.93 8.63
N THR A 660 9.26 -24.24 8.10
CA THR A 660 9.04 -24.80 6.76
C THR A 660 8.27 -23.81 5.88
N ASN A 661 8.23 -24.08 4.57
CA ASN A 661 7.45 -23.37 3.55
C ASN A 661 5.93 -23.58 3.69
N SER A 662 5.34 -23.36 4.87
CA SER A 662 3.92 -23.60 5.15
C SER A 662 2.94 -22.71 4.38
N TRP A 663 3.45 -21.70 3.67
CA TRP A 663 2.65 -20.87 2.75
C TRP A 663 2.48 -21.52 1.37
N GLU A 664 3.22 -22.59 1.06
CA GLU A 664 2.92 -23.42 -0.09
C GLU A 664 1.72 -24.32 0.23
N LYS A 665 1.09 -24.89 -0.81
CA LYS A 665 -0.09 -25.72 -0.64
C LYS A 665 0.18 -26.86 0.34
N ALA A 666 -0.79 -27.26 1.14
CA ALA A 666 -0.63 -28.35 2.12
C ALA A 666 -0.09 -29.67 1.52
N ASP A 667 -0.40 -29.94 0.25
CA ASP A 667 0.08 -31.13 -0.48
C ASP A 667 1.50 -30.97 -1.06
N SER A 668 2.09 -29.77 -0.98
CA SER A 668 3.47 -29.53 -1.39
C SER A 668 4.45 -30.09 -0.37
N GLU A 669 5.62 -30.51 -0.85
CA GLU A 669 6.71 -30.93 0.01
C GLU A 669 7.07 -29.83 1.01
N GLN A 670 7.04 -30.17 2.30
CA GLN A 670 7.46 -29.30 3.39
C GLN A 670 8.99 -29.25 3.42
N VAL A 671 9.56 -28.16 2.93
CA VAL A 671 11.00 -27.92 2.84
C VAL A 671 11.44 -27.01 3.98
N GLN A 672 12.58 -27.36 4.58
CA GLN A 672 13.19 -26.59 5.66
C GLN A 672 13.72 -25.24 5.15
N LEU A 673 13.48 -24.19 5.94
CA LEU A 673 13.97 -22.85 5.69
C LEU A 673 15.18 -22.54 6.57
N MET A 674 16.01 -21.59 6.11
CA MET A 674 17.16 -21.12 6.87
C MET A 674 16.73 -20.52 8.20
N GLY A 675 17.48 -20.83 9.26
CA GLY A 675 17.38 -20.14 10.54
C GLY A 675 18.32 -18.94 10.60
N TRP A 676 18.24 -18.20 11.70
CA TRP A 676 19.11 -17.03 11.93
C TRP A 676 20.61 -17.35 11.92
N ARG A 677 20.99 -18.59 12.25
CA ARG A 677 22.39 -19.02 12.22
C ARG A 677 22.94 -18.99 10.80
N GLU A 678 22.26 -19.64 9.86
CA GLU A 678 22.65 -19.69 8.46
C GLU A 678 22.59 -18.30 7.82
N ILE A 679 21.51 -17.55 8.08
CA ILE A 679 21.30 -16.19 7.56
C ILE A 679 22.45 -15.26 7.95
N ARG A 680 22.86 -15.25 9.24
CA ARG A 680 23.97 -14.39 9.69
C ARG A 680 25.31 -14.80 9.09
N GLN A 681 25.57 -16.10 8.92
CA GLN A 681 26.78 -16.58 8.26
C GLN A 681 26.86 -16.13 6.80
N LEU A 682 25.75 -16.20 6.07
CA LEU A 682 25.67 -15.74 4.68
C LEU A 682 25.81 -14.23 4.57
N ARG A 683 25.19 -13.47 5.47
CA ARG A 683 25.32 -12.01 5.57
C ARG A 683 26.78 -11.61 5.72
N ASP A 684 27.50 -12.27 6.64
CA ASP A 684 28.91 -11.99 6.90
C ASP A 684 29.82 -12.43 5.74
N ALA A 685 29.31 -13.30 4.86
CA ALA A 685 29.99 -13.72 3.64
C ALA A 685 29.60 -12.90 2.39
N GLY A 686 28.83 -11.81 2.56
CA GLY A 686 28.50 -10.87 1.48
C GLY A 686 27.18 -11.13 0.73
N ILE A 687 26.35 -12.06 1.20
CA ILE A 687 24.98 -12.23 0.69
C ILE A 687 24.06 -11.16 1.29
N GLU A 688 23.29 -10.52 0.42
CA GLU A 688 22.29 -9.53 0.84
C GLU A 688 20.95 -10.20 1.14
N PHE A 689 20.18 -9.63 2.06
CA PHE A 689 18.87 -10.16 2.45
C PHE A 689 17.77 -9.12 2.27
N GLY A 690 16.68 -9.54 1.64
CA GLY A 690 15.47 -8.75 1.46
C GLY A 690 14.25 -9.39 2.12
N SER A 691 13.13 -8.67 2.11
CA SER A 691 11.84 -9.14 2.62
C SER A 691 10.97 -9.76 1.53
N MET A 692 10.21 -10.78 1.90
CA MET A 692 9.15 -11.37 1.08
C MET A 692 7.83 -11.37 1.85
N SER A 693 7.50 -10.21 2.45
CA SER A 693 6.42 -10.01 3.44
C SER A 693 6.61 -10.80 4.74
N ALA A 694 5.68 -10.65 5.69
CA ALA A 694 5.77 -11.32 6.98
C ALA A 694 5.30 -12.77 6.84
N THR A 695 4.19 -12.97 6.14
CA THR A 695 3.46 -14.24 6.07
C THR A 695 3.19 -14.74 4.64
N TYR A 696 3.80 -14.11 3.63
CA TYR A 696 3.67 -14.46 2.20
C TYR A 696 2.29 -14.19 1.59
N GLN A 697 1.54 -13.22 2.13
CA GLN A 697 0.22 -12.86 1.61
C GLN A 697 0.29 -12.14 0.24
N PRO A 698 -0.68 -12.36 -0.65
CA PRO A 698 -0.75 -11.64 -1.92
C PRO A 698 -1.21 -10.19 -1.69
N LEU A 699 -0.26 -9.26 -1.61
CA LEU A 699 -0.49 -7.88 -1.18
C LEU A 699 -1.53 -7.12 -2.03
N THR A 700 -1.64 -7.39 -3.32
CA THR A 700 -2.62 -6.72 -4.21
C THR A 700 -4.06 -7.12 -3.92
N GLY A 701 -4.28 -8.17 -3.12
CA GLY A 701 -5.59 -8.57 -2.62
C GLY A 701 -5.91 -8.06 -1.23
N LEU A 702 -5.03 -7.28 -0.59
CA LEU A 702 -5.17 -6.82 0.80
C LEU A 702 -5.62 -5.36 0.91
N SER A 703 -6.16 -4.99 2.06
CA SER A 703 -6.42 -3.59 2.41
C SER A 703 -5.12 -2.81 2.70
N PRO A 704 -5.12 -1.46 2.64
CA PRO A 704 -3.96 -0.64 3.01
C PRO A 704 -3.39 -0.97 4.39
N THR A 705 -4.26 -1.21 5.37
CA THR A 705 -3.89 -1.62 6.74
C THR A 705 -3.11 -2.93 6.77
N GLU A 706 -3.60 -3.94 6.05
CA GLU A 706 -2.96 -5.26 6.00
C GLU A 706 -1.62 -5.22 5.24
N ILE A 707 -1.55 -4.47 4.12
CA ILE A 707 -0.30 -4.24 3.38
C ILE A 707 0.77 -3.64 4.30
N VAL A 708 0.41 -2.58 5.03
CA VAL A 708 1.32 -1.90 5.96
C VAL A 708 1.77 -2.83 7.08
N ARG A 709 0.88 -3.65 7.65
CA ARG A 709 1.24 -4.61 8.69
C ARG A 709 2.21 -5.67 8.19
N GLU A 710 1.94 -6.28 7.02
CA GLU A 710 2.82 -7.27 6.41
C GLU A 710 4.21 -6.70 6.14
N ALA A 711 4.28 -5.50 5.54
CA ALA A 711 5.53 -4.84 5.22
C ALA A 711 6.29 -4.42 6.50
N ALA A 712 5.65 -3.72 7.44
CA ALA A 712 6.29 -3.20 8.65
C ALA A 712 6.77 -4.31 9.58
N LYS A 713 5.95 -5.34 9.80
CA LYS A 713 6.31 -6.49 10.62
C LYS A 713 7.48 -7.27 10.04
N SER A 714 7.47 -7.48 8.72
CA SER A 714 8.58 -8.18 8.05
C SER A 714 9.89 -7.40 8.16
N ARG A 715 9.86 -6.09 7.93
CA ARG A 715 11.01 -5.22 8.12
C ARG A 715 11.54 -5.26 9.56
N ALA A 716 10.66 -5.14 10.55
CA ALA A 716 11.03 -5.20 11.96
C ALA A 716 11.75 -6.51 12.33
N ILE A 717 11.18 -7.65 11.97
CA ILE A 717 11.78 -8.98 12.24
C ILE A 717 13.15 -9.08 11.57
N LEU A 718 13.26 -8.65 10.31
CA LEU A 718 14.49 -8.82 9.53
C LEU A 718 15.60 -7.89 9.99
N GLU A 719 15.32 -6.59 10.21
CA GLU A 719 16.31 -5.62 10.68
C GLU A 719 16.83 -5.98 12.07
N LEU A 720 15.95 -6.45 12.98
CA LEU A 720 16.36 -6.91 14.30
C LEU A 720 17.28 -8.14 14.21
N GLY A 721 16.95 -9.12 13.36
CA GLY A 721 17.74 -10.35 13.25
C GLY A 721 19.06 -10.19 12.48
N LEU A 722 19.09 -9.29 11.49
CA LEU A 722 20.25 -8.95 10.67
C LEU A 722 21.14 -7.88 11.30
N GLY A 723 20.62 -7.03 12.18
CA GLY A 723 21.33 -5.88 12.76
C GLY A 723 21.75 -4.84 11.73
N LYS A 724 21.06 -4.78 10.57
CA LYS A 724 21.30 -3.86 9.46
C LYS A 724 19.96 -3.51 8.79
N PRO A 725 19.84 -2.34 8.13
CA PRO A 725 18.65 -1.97 7.37
C PRO A 725 18.32 -2.98 6.26
N VAL A 726 17.02 -3.18 6.00
CA VAL A 726 16.52 -4.06 4.92
C VAL A 726 15.82 -3.21 3.88
N LYS A 727 16.45 -3.05 2.72
CA LYS A 727 16.02 -2.12 1.66
C LYS A 727 15.19 -2.77 0.55
N CYS A 728 15.26 -4.10 0.40
CA CYS A 728 14.70 -4.82 -0.74
C CYS A 728 13.42 -5.60 -0.37
N PHE A 729 12.45 -5.60 -1.26
CA PHE A 729 11.18 -6.33 -1.12
C PHE A 729 10.88 -7.15 -2.38
N ALA A 730 10.61 -8.44 -2.25
CA ALA A 730 10.09 -9.26 -3.33
C ALA A 730 8.61 -9.52 -3.10
N TYR A 731 7.78 -9.10 -4.06
CA TYR A 731 6.34 -9.23 -3.93
C TYR A 731 5.92 -10.70 -4.01
N PRO A 732 5.18 -11.25 -3.03
CA PRO A 732 4.62 -12.59 -3.14
C PRO A 732 3.85 -12.74 -4.45
N TYR A 733 4.05 -13.87 -5.12
CA TYR A 733 3.51 -14.16 -6.45
C TYR A 733 4.01 -13.27 -7.59
N GLY A 734 4.86 -12.27 -7.30
CA GLY A 734 5.34 -11.26 -8.25
C GLY A 734 4.34 -10.14 -8.54
N ASN A 735 3.23 -10.07 -7.80
CA ASN A 735 2.16 -9.12 -8.06
C ASN A 735 2.34 -7.83 -7.28
N VAL A 736 2.24 -6.71 -7.98
CA VAL A 736 2.34 -5.36 -7.41
C VAL A 736 1.41 -4.42 -8.17
N ASP A 737 0.78 -3.49 -7.46
CA ASP A 737 0.04 -2.35 -8.01
C ASP A 737 0.57 -1.04 -7.38
N LYS A 738 0.08 0.13 -7.82
CA LYS A 738 0.57 1.42 -7.33
C LYS A 738 0.30 1.66 -5.84
N ILE A 739 -0.77 1.07 -5.31
CA ILE A 739 -1.08 1.11 -3.88
C ILE A 739 0.00 0.36 -3.08
N VAL A 740 0.31 -0.86 -3.51
CA VAL A 740 1.33 -1.70 -2.86
C VAL A 740 2.70 -1.02 -2.98
N GLU A 741 3.10 -0.51 -4.14
CA GLU A 741 4.35 0.24 -4.32
C GLU A 741 4.42 1.41 -3.32
N HIS A 742 3.39 2.25 -3.30
CA HIS A 742 3.34 3.45 -2.47
C HIS A 742 3.48 3.10 -0.98
N LEU A 743 2.71 2.13 -0.49
CA LEU A 743 2.72 1.75 0.92
C LEU A 743 4.02 1.04 1.30
N VAL A 744 4.53 0.10 0.50
CA VAL A 744 5.80 -0.61 0.77
C VAL A 744 6.97 0.38 0.78
N GLY A 745 7.01 1.33 -0.16
CA GLY A 745 7.95 2.44 -0.13
C GLY A 745 7.82 3.31 1.12
N ALA A 746 6.58 3.63 1.50
CA ALA A 746 6.26 4.39 2.71
C ALA A 746 6.57 3.65 4.01
N ILE A 747 6.84 2.34 3.99
CA ILE A 747 7.36 1.58 5.13
C ILE A 747 8.88 1.62 5.23
N GLY A 748 9.58 1.99 4.16
CA GLY A 748 11.05 2.17 4.15
C GLY A 748 11.81 1.20 3.27
N TYR A 749 11.13 0.46 2.41
CA TYR A 749 11.78 -0.26 1.32
C TYR A 749 12.14 0.70 0.19
N THR A 750 13.31 0.50 -0.42
CA THR A 750 13.82 1.31 -1.54
C THR A 750 13.67 0.56 -2.86
N TYR A 751 13.86 -0.76 -2.82
CA TYR A 751 13.83 -1.63 -3.99
C TYR A 751 12.70 -2.65 -3.84
N GLY A 752 11.92 -2.81 -4.89
CA GLY A 752 10.82 -3.77 -4.97
C GLY A 752 10.94 -4.56 -6.27
N VAL A 753 10.68 -5.86 -6.24
CA VAL A 753 10.83 -6.72 -7.42
C VAL A 753 9.58 -7.55 -7.72
N SER A 754 9.12 -7.50 -8.97
CA SER A 754 7.97 -8.25 -9.52
C SER A 754 8.43 -9.44 -10.38
N TYR A 755 7.47 -10.23 -10.89
CA TYR A 755 7.75 -11.22 -11.94
C TYR A 755 7.20 -10.74 -13.28
N GLU A 756 8.12 -10.31 -14.15
CA GLU A 756 7.83 -9.93 -15.52
C GLU A 756 8.98 -10.46 -16.40
N SER A 757 8.66 -11.11 -17.51
CA SER A 757 9.66 -11.67 -18.43
C SER A 757 10.34 -10.58 -19.28
N LYS A 758 10.92 -9.56 -18.64
CA LYS A 758 11.67 -8.45 -19.24
C LYS A 758 12.87 -8.06 -18.37
N PHE A 759 13.87 -7.42 -18.96
CA PHE A 759 14.97 -6.80 -18.20
C PHE A 759 14.53 -5.47 -17.59
N SER A 760 15.11 -5.12 -16.45
CA SER A 760 14.88 -3.85 -15.77
C SER A 760 15.59 -2.71 -16.49
N ASN A 761 14.92 -1.58 -16.70
CA ASN A 761 15.46 -0.41 -17.38
C ASN A 761 15.31 0.88 -16.54
N PHE A 762 15.81 2.00 -17.06
CA PHE A 762 15.81 3.27 -16.34
C PHE A 762 14.45 3.96 -16.19
N GLU A 763 13.38 3.43 -16.78
CA GLU A 763 12.01 3.91 -16.63
C GLU A 763 11.21 3.08 -15.60
N ASP A 764 11.61 1.84 -15.32
CA ASP A 764 10.94 1.01 -14.30
C ASP A 764 11.09 1.60 -12.90
N SER A 765 10.00 1.63 -12.11
CA SER A 765 10.07 2.09 -10.70
C SER A 765 11.07 1.24 -9.91
N LEU A 766 11.88 1.87 -9.04
CA LEU A 766 12.77 1.13 -8.14
C LEU A 766 11.99 0.18 -7.23
N LEU A 767 10.72 0.49 -6.95
CA LEU A 767 9.81 -0.32 -6.17
C LEU A 767 9.08 -1.40 -6.99
N SER A 768 9.29 -1.52 -8.30
CA SER A 768 8.63 -2.54 -9.12
C SER A 768 9.54 -3.01 -10.26
N LEU A 769 10.80 -3.30 -9.94
CA LEU A 769 11.79 -3.76 -10.90
C LEU A 769 11.40 -5.16 -11.42
N PRO A 770 11.28 -5.34 -12.74
CA PRO A 770 10.94 -6.63 -13.33
C PRO A 770 12.09 -7.64 -13.16
N ARG A 771 11.73 -8.89 -12.80
CA ARG A 771 12.67 -10.01 -12.77
C ARG A 771 12.21 -11.17 -13.64
N ILE A 772 13.20 -11.84 -14.23
CA ILE A 772 13.02 -13.08 -14.98
C ILE A 772 13.11 -14.26 -14.02
N GLN A 773 12.04 -15.03 -13.95
CA GLN A 773 12.08 -16.32 -13.25
C GLN A 773 12.93 -17.30 -14.06
N VAL A 774 13.98 -17.84 -13.45
CA VAL A 774 14.83 -18.86 -14.08
C VAL A 774 14.14 -20.22 -13.97
N THR A 775 13.97 -20.87 -15.11
CA THR A 775 13.41 -22.21 -15.29
C THR A 775 14.45 -23.10 -15.98
N THR A 776 14.22 -24.42 -15.98
CA THR A 776 15.06 -25.37 -16.74
C THR A 776 15.15 -25.01 -18.22
N GLU A 777 14.07 -24.47 -18.79
CA GLU A 777 13.98 -24.15 -20.21
C GLU A 777 14.75 -22.87 -20.57
N ASN A 778 14.69 -21.84 -19.70
CA ASN A 778 15.30 -20.54 -20.00
C ASN A 778 16.70 -20.35 -19.40
N ALA A 779 17.15 -21.23 -18.49
CA ALA A 779 18.53 -21.24 -17.99
C ALA A 779 19.57 -21.43 -19.11
N LEU A 780 19.14 -21.98 -20.25
CA LEU A 780 19.93 -22.16 -21.46
C LEU A 780 19.91 -20.95 -22.41
N LEU A 781 19.12 -19.89 -22.15
CA LEU A 781 19.08 -18.69 -23.00
C LEU A 781 20.29 -17.77 -22.82
N PHE A 782 21.07 -17.95 -21.75
CA PHE A 782 22.31 -17.21 -21.48
C PHE A 782 23.56 -17.95 -21.96
N THR A 783 23.46 -18.74 -23.04
CA THR A 783 24.60 -19.44 -23.64
C THR A 783 25.40 -18.53 -24.58
N PRO A 784 26.72 -18.77 -24.74
CA PRO A 784 27.58 -18.02 -25.67
C PRO A 784 27.12 -18.01 -27.12
#